data_AF-A0A923QGY4-F1
#
_entry.id   AF-A0A923QGY4-F1
#
_cell.length_a   1.000
_cell.length_b   1.000
_cell.length_c   1.000
_cell.angle_alpha   90.00
_cell.angle_beta   90.00
_cell.angle_gamma   90.00
#
_symmetry.space_group_name_H-M   'P 1'
#
loop_
_entity.id
_entity.type
_entity.pdbx_description
1 polymer ?
#
loop_
_entity_poly.entity_id
_entity_poly.type
_entity_poly.pdbx_seq_one_letter_code
_entity_poly.pdbx_strand_id
1 'polypeptide(L)'
;MPNHLPPAPDNFLEEAITRLLHGEALEPFCQWFSHEAITQTSPDEPLPAEAIDEHLRYQKGRARELWQSLPVPSNRWRPRPLPRMERNSPCHCGSGRKYKQCCAQFGDLSIPAKKEGLYVLALSRAAPDMLLPGKLREIPPLALGMAADGWNHAGRHVHTAAVLEPLFEQLDGLDQRHELAFDVLVDALQSLGLHNRRVTLCDRVAMSRNKDLATAARCRKVSILSDQGENDAAWALLEEARRLNPSNPQLWHLELTLLHSQGRSDEARLRAPVLAATARKAGLRDVADMLLELGERGFDMAFGADEDDVDDDDDDVYDIDEAQWTALCEQAPGSVDAAACSALYRVERIGAQDGEPPTLSITPTRKLADLQQRWSRRFVATKPMLTSPVGDASALLGGLSEAAQFLKDNPGAWLGIDVLDDLLLAATELCDDPEVPASVVRATRQLADHAVAVLRAVVGPEPARLEWADANSRPALRVLAQAIHNALIPPDMPRVEELASWSLELNPDDNHGWRVLVAVQMLNRGDYAKAMTLLERYPHDMPPMACARVLCLFALGQVDAAEAALRQVHQAYPSMMAFLLPDVVDEPRPEYGPGVALGGEVEAWQHRQDMREAWVRAGAIQWARGLKLKKPPAKKPAMTKAVVNKARPQPSKAAPFGAEGFEASHEQSLRHSFNDYPRLHGLLTAVAWSPDLLMPMQWLQPVMASRSAPAGNLDEMNADLDVIMRLYNSLNGELLTTGIGDAKPADHALRLARDEPAALYAWAAGFVQGAELATAGWRQAGRPLTAKDGAFGALYRLAGRAPGTPDGWRAKNDQGQPLLQGLQDEASDEETLALALGDLWRVVAPLRQARAGR
;
A
#
# COMPACT_ATOMS: atom_id res chain seq x y z
N MET A 1 -22.79 15.41 3.07
CA MET A 1 -22.04 16.16 4.10
C MET A 1 -21.34 17.30 3.39
N PRO A 2 -21.55 18.58 3.75
CA PRO A 2 -20.77 19.69 3.23
C PRO A 2 -19.42 19.83 3.97
N ASN A 3 -18.39 20.12 3.18
CA ASN A 3 -17.18 20.92 3.40
C ASN A 3 -16.31 20.72 4.65
N HIS A 4 -15.08 20.32 4.35
CA HIS A 4 -13.88 20.56 5.14
C HIS A 4 -13.65 22.07 5.34
N LEU A 5 -13.50 22.44 6.61
CA LEU A 5 -12.91 23.69 7.05
C LEU A 5 -11.38 23.64 6.93
N PRO A 6 -10.69 24.77 6.70
CA PRO A 6 -9.25 24.85 6.89
C PRO A 6 -8.88 24.57 8.36
N PRO A 7 -7.68 24.02 8.63
CA PRO A 7 -7.19 23.83 9.99
C PRO A 7 -7.03 25.20 10.68
N ALA A 8 -7.53 25.29 11.90
CA ALA A 8 -7.25 26.39 12.82
C ALA A 8 -5.76 26.41 13.20
N PRO A 9 -5.14 27.59 13.44
CA PRO A 9 -3.76 27.67 13.95
C PRO A 9 -3.61 26.97 15.31
N ASP A 10 -2.38 26.56 15.63
CA ASP A 10 -1.98 25.63 16.71
C ASP A 10 -2.55 25.88 18.13
N ASN A 11 -3.20 27.01 18.42
CA ASN A 11 -3.71 27.37 19.75
C ASN A 11 -5.21 27.13 20.00
N PHE A 12 -6.05 26.94 18.97
CA PHE A 12 -7.51 26.89 19.17
C PHE A 12 -7.99 25.65 19.94
N LEU A 13 -7.52 24.48 19.51
CA LEU A 13 -7.89 23.22 20.14
C LEU A 13 -7.32 23.12 21.56
N GLU A 14 -6.12 23.66 21.78
CA GLU A 14 -5.48 23.67 23.10
C GLU A 14 -6.24 24.52 24.11
N GLU A 15 -6.70 25.71 23.72
CA GLU A 15 -7.54 26.57 24.55
C GLU A 15 -8.89 25.89 24.84
N ALA A 16 -9.47 25.20 23.83
CA ALA A 16 -10.69 24.44 24.01
C ALA A 16 -10.54 23.33 25.06
N ILE A 17 -9.45 22.57 25.01
CA ILE A 17 -9.15 21.53 26.02
C ILE A 17 -8.96 22.17 27.39
N THR A 18 -8.18 23.24 27.49
CA THR A 18 -7.87 23.94 28.76
C THR A 18 -9.14 24.40 29.46
N ARG A 19 -10.07 25.01 28.72
CA ARG A 19 -11.39 25.41 29.22
C ARG A 19 -12.22 24.26 29.77
N LEU A 20 -12.23 23.13 29.06
CA LEU A 20 -12.97 21.95 29.48
C LEU A 20 -12.38 21.33 30.76
N LEU A 21 -11.05 21.33 30.90
CA LEU A 21 -10.36 20.86 32.10
C LEU A 21 -10.69 21.72 33.33
N HIS A 22 -10.83 23.03 33.15
CA HIS A 22 -11.28 23.96 34.19
C HIS A 22 -12.79 23.92 34.47
N GLY A 23 -13.52 22.98 33.85
CA GLY A 23 -14.91 22.71 34.15
C GLY A 23 -15.90 23.67 33.50
N GLU A 24 -15.55 24.28 32.36
CA GLU A 24 -16.47 25.17 31.64
C GLU A 24 -17.80 24.44 31.32
N ALA A 25 -18.91 25.11 31.65
CA ALA A 25 -20.25 24.59 31.40
C ALA A 25 -20.52 24.49 29.89
N LEU A 26 -21.39 23.55 29.51
CA LEU A 26 -21.65 23.20 28.10
C LEU A 26 -22.02 24.41 27.22
N GLU A 27 -22.95 25.25 27.68
CA GLU A 27 -23.47 26.36 26.86
C GLU A 27 -22.44 27.48 26.65
N PRO A 28 -21.78 28.01 27.70
CA PRO A 28 -20.66 28.96 27.52
C PRO A 28 -19.56 28.43 26.61
N PHE A 29 -19.16 27.17 26.79
CA PHE A 29 -18.15 26.53 25.95
C PHE A 29 -18.56 26.46 24.47
N CYS A 30 -19.78 26.00 24.20
CA CYS A 30 -20.30 25.92 22.82
C CYS A 30 -20.41 27.30 22.17
N GLN A 31 -20.79 28.33 22.93
CA GLN A 31 -20.85 29.70 22.44
C GLN A 31 -19.46 30.20 22.04
N TRP A 32 -18.48 30.11 22.95
CA TRP A 32 -17.10 30.50 22.68
C TRP A 32 -16.51 29.75 21.49
N PHE A 33 -16.58 28.41 21.50
CA PHE A 33 -16.00 27.56 20.44
C PHE A 33 -16.56 27.91 19.06
N SER A 34 -17.89 28.12 18.96
CA SER A 34 -18.52 28.45 17.68
C SER A 34 -18.18 29.85 17.17
N HIS A 35 -17.94 30.82 18.06
CA HIS A 35 -17.55 32.17 17.69
C HIS A 35 -16.08 32.23 17.27
N GLU A 36 -15.22 31.61 18.06
CA GLU A 36 -13.77 31.55 17.83
C GLU A 36 -13.43 30.78 16.54
N ALA A 37 -14.17 29.72 16.22
CA ALA A 37 -14.01 29.02 14.95
C ALA A 37 -14.32 29.89 13.72
N ILE A 38 -15.17 30.92 13.87
CA ILE A 38 -15.49 31.86 12.77
C ILE A 38 -14.43 32.93 12.64
N THR A 39 -13.94 33.47 13.76
CA THR A 39 -12.88 34.49 13.74
C THR A 39 -11.58 33.96 13.15
N GLN A 40 -11.38 32.64 13.17
CA GLN A 40 -10.23 31.96 12.56
C GLN A 40 -10.42 31.56 11.09
N THR A 41 -11.61 31.79 10.51
CA THR A 41 -11.77 31.66 9.05
C THR A 41 -11.01 32.79 8.37
N SER A 42 -10.18 32.48 7.35
CA SER A 42 -9.24 33.42 6.73
C SER A 42 -9.88 34.79 6.46
N PRO A 43 -9.26 35.91 6.86
CA PRO A 43 -9.78 37.27 6.60
C PRO A 43 -10.01 37.55 5.11
N ASP A 44 -9.24 36.89 4.25
CA ASP A 44 -9.28 37.06 2.79
C ASP A 44 -10.46 36.34 2.13
N GLU A 45 -11.14 35.42 2.84
CA GLU A 45 -12.29 34.67 2.33
C GLU A 45 -13.40 34.56 3.39
N PRO A 46 -14.11 35.67 3.70
CA PRO A 46 -15.18 35.66 4.68
C PRO A 46 -16.34 34.77 4.25
N LEU A 47 -16.89 34.01 5.20
CA LEU A 47 -18.07 33.19 4.93
C LEU A 47 -19.24 34.07 4.44
N PRO A 48 -19.93 33.68 3.36
CA PRO A 48 -21.15 34.36 2.91
C PRO A 48 -22.14 34.48 4.05
N ALA A 49 -22.83 35.63 4.18
CA ALA A 49 -23.74 35.91 5.30
C ALA A 49 -24.81 34.81 5.50
N GLU A 50 -25.25 34.19 4.40
CA GLU A 50 -26.20 33.08 4.36
C GLU A 50 -25.65 31.74 4.86
N ALA A 51 -24.32 31.53 4.84
CA ALA A 51 -23.65 30.32 5.32
C ALA A 51 -23.23 30.40 6.80
N ILE A 52 -23.16 31.61 7.38
CA ILE A 52 -22.72 31.84 8.76
C ILE A 52 -23.59 31.06 9.78
N ASP A 53 -24.91 31.05 9.61
CA ASP A 53 -25.82 30.36 10.53
C ASP A 53 -25.63 28.83 10.52
N GLU A 54 -25.45 28.24 9.34
CA GLU A 54 -25.18 26.81 9.22
C GLU A 54 -23.81 26.44 9.81
N HIS A 55 -22.81 27.29 9.55
CA HIS A 55 -21.47 27.15 10.10
C HIS A 55 -21.45 27.18 11.64
N LEU A 56 -22.10 28.18 12.23
CA LEU A 56 -22.28 28.28 13.69
C LEU A 56 -22.92 27.01 14.27
N ARG A 57 -23.96 26.50 13.62
CA ARG A 57 -24.65 25.28 14.07
C ARG A 57 -23.75 24.04 13.98
N TYR A 58 -22.93 23.93 12.93
CA TYR A 58 -21.95 22.86 12.78
C TYR A 58 -20.87 22.92 13.87
N GLN A 59 -20.29 24.10 14.12
CA GLN A 59 -19.27 24.27 15.15
C GLN A 59 -19.81 24.03 16.56
N LYS A 60 -21.05 24.45 16.85
CA LYS A 60 -21.74 24.07 18.10
C LYS A 60 -21.91 22.56 18.23
N GLY A 61 -22.18 21.85 17.12
CA GLY A 61 -22.20 20.38 17.11
C GLY A 61 -20.86 19.77 17.50
N ARG A 62 -19.77 20.23 16.90
CA ARG A 62 -18.39 19.80 17.24
C ARG A 62 -18.00 20.11 18.68
N ALA A 63 -18.36 21.29 19.18
CA ALA A 63 -18.12 21.68 20.57
C ALA A 63 -18.82 20.72 21.55
N ARG A 64 -20.08 20.34 21.29
CA ARG A 64 -20.80 19.37 22.11
C ARG A 64 -20.15 18.00 22.11
N GLU A 65 -19.70 17.55 20.94
CA GLU A 65 -19.00 16.27 20.79
C GLU A 65 -17.69 16.25 21.60
N LEU A 66 -16.89 17.31 21.49
CA LEU A 66 -15.66 17.45 22.29
C LEU A 66 -15.96 17.52 23.80
N TRP A 67 -16.98 18.29 24.20
CA TRP A 67 -17.37 18.43 25.60
C TRP A 67 -17.78 17.09 26.23
N GLN A 68 -18.48 16.23 25.47
CA GLN A 68 -18.98 14.95 25.96
C GLN A 68 -17.92 13.83 25.96
N SER A 69 -17.00 13.88 25.00
CA SER A 69 -16.02 12.80 24.76
C SER A 69 -14.71 13.02 25.54
N LEU A 70 -14.32 14.27 25.82
CA LEU A 70 -13.07 14.57 26.51
C LEU A 70 -13.15 14.21 28.02
N PRO A 71 -12.21 13.42 28.57
CA PRO A 71 -12.12 13.15 30.00
C PRO A 71 -11.67 14.40 30.77
N VAL A 72 -12.32 14.69 31.90
CA VAL A 72 -12.04 15.91 32.71
C VAL A 72 -11.90 15.59 34.20
N PRO A 73 -11.04 16.31 34.95
CA PRO A 73 -10.79 16.04 36.37
C PRO A 73 -12.04 16.25 37.25
N SER A 74 -12.91 17.21 36.89
CA SER A 74 -14.18 17.47 37.59
C SER A 74 -15.15 16.28 37.55
N ASN A 75 -14.96 15.35 36.61
CA ASN A 75 -15.73 14.12 36.48
C ASN A 75 -14.85 12.87 36.67
N ARG A 76 -13.87 12.93 37.58
CA ARG A 76 -12.95 11.81 37.89
C ARG A 76 -12.25 11.25 36.66
N TRP A 77 -11.80 12.15 35.78
CA TRP A 77 -11.18 11.83 34.49
C TRP A 77 -12.06 10.98 33.57
N ARG A 78 -13.39 11.08 33.68
CA ARG A 78 -14.34 10.39 32.77
C ARG A 78 -15.02 11.37 31.82
N PRO A 79 -15.38 10.92 30.60
CA PRO A 79 -16.23 11.70 29.70
C PRO A 79 -17.58 12.04 30.34
N ARG A 80 -18.17 13.17 29.94
CA ARG A 80 -19.43 13.69 30.51
C ARG A 80 -20.60 13.34 29.58
N PRO A 81 -21.60 12.54 30.00
CA PRO A 81 -22.70 12.18 29.10
C PRO A 81 -23.58 13.39 28.78
N LEU A 82 -23.94 13.57 27.51
CA LEU A 82 -24.99 14.50 27.11
C LEU A 82 -26.35 13.79 27.02
N PRO A 83 -27.44 14.42 27.49
CA PRO A 83 -28.79 13.91 27.27
C PRO A 83 -29.08 13.81 25.77
N ARG A 84 -29.61 12.66 25.34
CA ARG A 84 -30.04 12.48 23.95
C ARG A 84 -31.22 13.42 23.67
N MET A 85 -31.08 14.24 22.62
CA MET A 85 -32.13 15.17 22.23
C MET A 85 -33.29 14.43 21.56
N GLU A 86 -34.52 14.66 22.03
CA GLU A 86 -35.71 14.11 21.39
C GLU A 86 -35.98 14.80 20.04
N ARG A 87 -36.54 14.05 19.08
CA ARG A 87 -36.75 14.56 17.70
C ARG A 87 -37.57 15.86 17.64
N ASN A 88 -38.51 16.06 18.56
CA ASN A 88 -39.43 17.20 18.56
C ASN A 88 -39.11 18.27 19.61
N SER A 89 -38.07 18.10 20.44
CA SER A 89 -37.71 19.11 21.45
C SER A 89 -37.16 20.39 20.79
N PRO A 90 -37.18 21.53 21.48
CA PRO A 90 -36.47 22.73 21.04
C PRO A 90 -34.99 22.43 20.74
N CYS A 91 -34.45 22.99 19.66
CA CYS A 91 -33.07 22.77 19.27
C CYS A 91 -32.09 23.52 20.18
N HIS A 92 -31.01 22.85 20.58
CA HIS A 92 -29.99 23.39 21.50
C HIS A 92 -29.20 24.58 20.92
N CYS A 93 -29.25 24.84 19.62
CA CYS A 93 -28.51 25.97 19.04
C CYS A 93 -29.15 27.35 19.30
N GLY A 94 -30.37 27.40 19.85
CA GLY A 94 -31.12 28.63 20.11
C GLY A 94 -32.01 29.11 18.96
N SER A 95 -32.15 28.33 17.87
CA SER A 95 -32.92 28.72 16.68
C SER A 95 -34.44 28.75 16.85
N GLY A 96 -34.98 28.28 17.98
CA GLY A 96 -36.42 28.10 18.21
C GLY A 96 -37.08 26.98 17.39
N ARG A 97 -36.35 26.30 16.50
CA ARG A 97 -36.86 25.18 15.67
C ARG A 97 -36.84 23.85 16.44
N LYS A 98 -37.61 22.87 15.98
CA LYS A 98 -37.54 21.48 16.47
C LYS A 98 -36.18 20.86 16.10
N TYR A 99 -35.58 20.07 16.99
CA TYR A 99 -34.25 19.47 16.78
C TYR A 99 -34.13 18.72 15.44
N LYS A 100 -35.12 17.89 15.07
CA LYS A 100 -35.14 17.15 13.79
C LYS A 100 -35.13 18.03 12.53
N GLN A 101 -35.47 19.31 12.64
CA GLN A 101 -35.52 20.28 11.55
C GLN A 101 -34.37 21.31 11.62
N CYS A 102 -33.40 21.06 12.50
CA CYS A 102 -32.29 21.97 12.76
C CYS A 102 -30.99 21.17 12.93
N CYS A 103 -30.41 21.08 14.13
CA CYS A 103 -29.10 20.46 14.33
C CYS A 103 -29.07 18.92 14.26
N ALA A 104 -30.21 18.24 14.04
CA ALA A 104 -30.21 16.78 13.89
C ALA A 104 -29.36 16.29 12.69
N GLN A 105 -29.17 17.13 11.67
CA GLN A 105 -28.29 16.83 10.54
C GLN A 105 -26.80 16.68 10.93
N PHE A 106 -26.43 17.13 12.13
CA PHE A 106 -25.09 17.02 12.70
C PHE A 106 -25.02 15.98 13.83
N GLY A 107 -26.03 15.11 13.96
CA GLY A 107 -26.14 14.14 15.05
C GLY A 107 -25.12 13.01 15.03
N ASP A 108 -24.50 12.74 13.88
CA ASP A 108 -23.52 11.67 13.68
C ASP A 108 -22.05 12.17 13.69
N LEU A 109 -21.81 13.37 14.24
CA LEU A 109 -20.45 13.86 14.43
C LEU A 109 -19.74 13.01 15.49
N SER A 110 -18.59 12.44 15.14
CA SER A 110 -17.69 11.76 16.06
C SER A 110 -16.28 12.36 15.96
N ILE A 111 -15.57 12.47 17.07
CA ILE A 111 -14.14 12.79 17.02
C ILE A 111 -13.40 11.55 16.48
N PRO A 112 -12.55 11.69 15.44
CA PRO A 112 -11.74 10.60 14.90
C PRO A 112 -10.54 10.29 15.81
N ALA A 113 -10.77 10.05 17.09
CA ALA A 113 -9.74 9.70 18.06
C ALA A 113 -10.18 8.48 18.86
N LYS A 114 -9.24 7.55 19.09
CA LYS A 114 -9.43 6.44 20.05
C LYS A 114 -9.60 7.00 21.46
N LYS A 115 -10.24 6.25 22.34
CA LYS A 115 -10.53 6.69 23.73
C LYS A 115 -9.26 7.12 24.46
N GLU A 116 -8.17 6.37 24.29
CA GLU A 116 -6.86 6.61 24.89
C GLU A 116 -6.26 7.95 24.41
N GLY A 117 -6.41 8.28 23.13
CA GLY A 117 -5.93 9.55 22.57
C GLY A 117 -6.57 10.77 23.22
N LEU A 118 -7.86 10.69 23.61
CA LEU A 118 -8.53 11.78 24.32
C LEU A 118 -7.98 11.99 25.74
N TYR A 119 -7.53 10.93 26.41
CA TYR A 119 -6.82 11.06 27.69
C TYR A 119 -5.46 11.71 27.52
N VAL A 120 -4.68 11.31 26.51
CA VAL A 120 -3.37 11.92 26.23
C VAL A 120 -3.50 13.41 25.95
N LEU A 121 -4.49 13.82 25.14
CA LEU A 121 -4.80 15.22 24.86
C LEU A 121 -5.23 15.99 26.12
N ALA A 122 -6.06 15.39 26.98
CA ALA A 122 -6.50 16.02 28.21
C ALA A 122 -5.34 16.18 29.23
N LEU A 123 -4.50 15.16 29.35
CA LEU A 123 -3.40 15.12 30.31
C LEU A 123 -2.22 16.00 29.90
N SER A 124 -1.98 16.16 28.59
CA SER A 124 -0.95 17.08 28.12
C SER A 124 -1.19 18.51 28.63
N ARG A 125 -2.47 18.90 28.81
CA ARG A 125 -2.93 20.22 29.24
C ARG A 125 -3.41 20.34 30.68
N ALA A 126 -3.28 19.28 31.47
CA ALA A 126 -3.64 19.30 32.88
C ALA A 126 -2.71 20.20 33.69
N ALA A 127 -3.29 21.00 34.60
CA ALA A 127 -2.51 21.75 35.57
C ALA A 127 -1.96 20.83 36.69
N PRO A 128 -0.85 21.19 37.37
CA PRO A 128 -0.24 20.32 38.38
C PRO A 128 -1.17 19.89 39.51
N ASP A 129 -2.10 20.74 39.94
CA ASP A 129 -3.10 20.44 40.97
C ASP A 129 -4.15 19.39 40.52
N MET A 130 -4.31 19.20 39.21
CA MET A 130 -5.19 18.17 38.63
C MET A 130 -4.53 16.79 38.57
N LEU A 131 -3.20 16.73 38.73
CA LEU A 131 -2.37 15.54 38.59
C LEU A 131 -1.83 15.00 39.92
N LEU A 132 -2.53 15.28 41.03
CA LEU A 132 -2.19 14.75 42.34
C LEU A 132 -2.33 13.22 42.40
N PRO A 133 -1.57 12.50 43.25
CA PRO A 133 -1.52 11.03 43.24
C PRO A 133 -2.87 10.33 43.39
N GLY A 134 -3.76 10.89 44.23
CA GLY A 134 -5.12 10.38 44.38
C GLY A 134 -5.98 10.53 43.11
N LYS A 135 -5.73 11.55 42.30
CA LYS A 135 -6.40 11.82 41.02
C LYS A 135 -5.84 10.96 39.89
N LEU A 136 -4.53 10.69 39.91
CA LEU A 136 -3.89 9.80 38.94
C LEU A 136 -4.51 8.40 38.94
N ARG A 137 -4.91 7.91 40.11
CA ARG A 137 -5.61 6.62 40.28
C ARG A 137 -6.99 6.57 39.63
N GLU A 138 -7.55 7.70 39.22
CA GLU A 138 -8.83 7.77 38.50
C GLU A 138 -8.65 7.67 36.98
N ILE A 139 -7.40 7.81 36.49
CA ILE A 139 -7.02 7.75 35.08
C ILE A 139 -6.76 6.28 34.70
N PRO A 140 -7.17 5.82 33.51
CA PRO A 140 -6.75 4.52 32.99
C PRO A 140 -5.21 4.39 32.97
N PRO A 141 -4.61 3.35 33.61
CA PRO A 141 -3.16 3.27 33.79
C PRO A 141 -2.35 3.34 32.49
N LEU A 142 -2.81 2.66 31.44
CA LEU A 142 -2.17 2.69 30.13
C LEU A 142 -2.16 4.11 29.53
N ALA A 143 -3.28 4.84 29.65
CA ALA A 143 -3.37 6.19 29.13
C ALA A 143 -2.48 7.18 29.91
N LEU A 144 -2.34 6.98 31.23
CA LEU A 144 -1.39 7.73 32.04
C LEU A 144 0.06 7.47 31.60
N GLY A 145 0.41 6.21 31.34
CA GLY A 145 1.71 5.83 30.80
C GLY A 145 1.99 6.48 29.45
N MET A 146 1.06 6.41 28.50
CA MET A 146 1.19 7.03 27.18
C MET A 146 1.31 8.56 27.25
N ALA A 147 0.56 9.21 28.16
CA ALA A 147 0.66 10.66 28.34
C ALA A 147 2.04 11.05 28.88
N ALA A 148 2.54 10.32 29.88
CA ALA A 148 3.85 10.56 30.46
C ALA A 148 4.99 10.27 29.46
N ASP A 149 4.84 9.26 28.62
CA ASP A 149 5.78 8.97 27.54
C ASP A 149 5.87 10.15 26.55
N GLY A 150 4.71 10.70 26.16
CA GLY A 150 4.67 11.92 25.36
C GLY A 150 5.25 13.15 26.07
N TRP A 151 5.24 13.20 27.40
CA TRP A 151 5.93 14.26 28.16
C TRP A 151 7.45 14.10 28.10
N ASN A 152 7.96 12.87 28.21
CA ASN A 152 9.39 12.58 28.08
C ASN A 152 9.90 12.90 26.67
N HIS A 153 9.20 12.47 25.61
CA HIS A 153 9.56 12.81 24.22
C HIS A 153 9.58 14.33 23.98
N ALA A 154 8.76 15.09 24.70
CA ALA A 154 8.77 16.55 24.66
C ALA A 154 9.80 17.19 25.62
N GLY A 155 10.76 16.42 26.15
CA GLY A 155 11.81 16.88 27.06
C GLY A 155 11.34 17.24 28.48
N ARG A 156 10.08 16.95 28.84
CA ARG A 156 9.49 17.34 30.15
C ARG A 156 9.73 16.32 31.25
N HIS A 157 10.95 15.78 31.36
CA HIS A 157 11.31 14.74 32.33
C HIS A 157 11.09 15.17 33.79
N VAL A 158 11.34 16.45 34.12
CA VAL A 158 11.07 17.01 35.47
C VAL A 158 9.58 16.92 35.81
N HIS A 159 8.72 17.21 34.85
CA HIS A 159 7.27 17.12 35.03
C HIS A 159 6.83 15.67 35.22
N THR A 160 7.33 14.75 34.38
CA THR A 160 7.07 13.31 34.50
C THR A 160 7.45 12.80 35.89
N ALA A 161 8.65 13.12 36.38
CA ALA A 161 9.10 12.72 37.71
C ALA A 161 8.20 13.30 38.82
N ALA A 162 7.89 14.60 38.74
CA ALA A 162 7.05 15.27 39.74
C ALA A 162 5.62 14.69 39.82
N VAL A 163 5.06 14.24 38.70
CA VAL A 163 3.72 13.66 38.63
C VAL A 163 3.71 12.19 39.03
N LEU A 164 4.63 11.38 38.52
CA LEU A 164 4.56 9.92 38.67
C LEU A 164 5.27 9.39 39.93
N GLU A 165 6.32 10.03 40.44
CA GLU A 165 7.01 9.50 41.64
C GLU A 165 6.08 9.31 42.84
N PRO A 166 5.21 10.27 43.20
CA PRO A 166 4.38 10.09 44.39
C PRO A 166 3.26 9.07 44.19
N LEU A 167 2.95 8.68 42.94
CA LEU A 167 2.08 7.52 42.66
C LEU A 167 2.77 6.21 43.12
N PHE A 168 4.06 6.07 42.83
CA PHE A 168 4.85 4.88 43.18
C PHE A 168 5.40 4.89 44.62
N GLU A 169 5.18 5.94 45.40
CA GLU A 169 5.35 5.89 46.86
C GLU A 169 4.30 4.99 47.53
N GLN A 170 3.12 4.84 46.93
CA GLN A 170 2.00 4.05 47.43
C GLN A 170 1.65 2.92 46.46
N LEU A 171 2.26 1.74 46.62
CA LEU A 171 2.07 0.63 45.69
C LEU A 171 0.71 -0.06 45.79
N ASP A 172 -0.06 0.19 46.85
CA ASP A 172 -1.38 -0.43 47.03
C ASP A 172 -2.30 -0.08 45.85
N GLY A 173 -2.85 -1.11 45.20
CA GLY A 173 -3.75 -0.96 44.06
C GLY A 173 -3.07 -0.75 42.70
N LEU A 174 -1.74 -0.72 42.64
CA LEU A 174 -1.00 -0.77 41.38
C LEU A 174 -0.87 -2.22 40.88
N ASP A 175 -0.92 -2.40 39.56
CA ASP A 175 -0.89 -3.70 38.90
C ASP A 175 -0.11 -3.64 37.56
N GLN A 176 -0.11 -4.72 36.78
CA GLN A 176 0.65 -4.79 35.52
C GLN A 176 0.31 -3.68 34.51
N ARG A 177 -0.86 -3.05 34.61
CA ARG A 177 -1.26 -1.98 33.67
C ARG A 177 -0.51 -0.67 33.93
N HIS A 178 0.17 -0.57 35.07
CA HIS A 178 0.98 0.59 35.44
C HIS A 178 2.45 0.46 35.02
N GLU A 179 2.81 -0.65 34.38
CA GLU A 179 4.17 -0.94 33.93
C GLU A 179 4.73 0.17 33.02
N LEU A 180 3.98 0.59 32.00
CA LEU A 180 4.40 1.69 31.12
C LEU A 180 4.70 2.99 31.88
N ALA A 181 3.85 3.36 32.85
CA ALA A 181 4.08 4.55 33.66
C ALA A 181 5.31 4.41 34.58
N PHE A 182 5.57 3.19 35.06
CA PHE A 182 6.79 2.89 35.83
C PHE A 182 8.04 3.03 34.94
N ASP A 183 8.04 2.42 33.75
CA ASP A 183 9.19 2.45 32.84
C ASP A 183 9.52 3.87 32.40
N VAL A 184 8.50 4.63 31.99
CA VAL A 184 8.63 6.05 31.61
C VAL A 184 9.19 6.91 32.76
N LEU A 185 8.83 6.60 34.01
CA LEU A 185 9.41 7.28 35.17
C LEU A 185 10.88 6.90 35.38
N VAL A 186 11.24 5.62 35.20
CA VAL A 186 12.64 5.18 35.26
C VAL A 186 13.49 5.90 34.21
N ASP A 187 12.99 6.03 32.98
CA ASP A 187 13.67 6.77 31.90
C ASP A 187 13.79 8.26 32.22
N ALA A 188 12.73 8.88 32.74
CA ALA A 188 12.78 10.29 33.16
C ALA A 188 13.86 10.54 34.23
N LEU A 189 13.99 9.64 35.21
CA LEU A 189 15.03 9.75 36.24
C LEU A 189 16.43 9.50 35.68
N GLN A 190 16.57 8.65 34.67
CA GLN A 190 17.83 8.45 33.94
C GLN A 190 18.24 9.72 33.18
N SER A 191 17.35 10.31 32.39
CA SER A 191 17.61 11.55 31.64
C SER A 191 17.96 12.72 32.56
N LEU A 192 17.43 12.74 33.79
CA LEU A 192 17.75 13.75 34.81
C LEU A 192 19.04 13.45 35.59
N GLY A 193 19.72 12.32 35.35
CA GLY A 193 20.91 11.91 36.09
C GLY A 193 20.66 11.56 37.57
N LEU A 194 19.40 11.31 37.96
CA LEU A 194 18.99 11.08 39.34
C LEU A 194 19.16 9.61 39.77
N HIS A 195 20.40 9.12 39.70
CA HIS A 195 20.74 7.71 39.86
C HIS A 195 20.19 7.06 41.15
N ASN A 196 20.41 7.69 42.31
CA ASN A 196 19.95 7.14 43.60
C ASN A 196 18.43 7.03 43.69
N ARG A 197 17.69 8.00 43.13
CA ARG A 197 16.22 7.97 43.09
C ARG A 197 15.73 6.86 42.16
N ARG A 198 16.37 6.69 41.00
CA ARG A 198 16.06 5.62 40.04
C ARG A 198 16.21 4.24 40.67
N VAL A 199 17.34 3.96 41.33
CA VAL A 199 17.58 2.68 42.03
C VAL A 199 16.58 2.47 43.16
N THR A 200 16.34 3.50 43.99
CA THR A 200 15.37 3.44 45.10
C THR A 200 13.95 3.15 44.61
N LEU A 201 13.56 3.73 43.47
CA LEU A 201 12.27 3.47 42.85
C LEU A 201 12.16 2.00 42.40
N CYS A 202 13.16 1.47 41.68
CA CYS A 202 13.16 0.08 41.25
C CYS A 202 13.10 -0.88 42.46
N ASP A 203 13.87 -0.62 43.52
CA ASP A 203 13.85 -1.41 44.75
C ASP A 203 12.48 -1.43 45.41
N ARG A 204 11.83 -0.26 45.50
CA ARG A 204 10.50 -0.14 46.05
C ARG A 204 9.49 -0.91 45.21
N VAL A 205 9.44 -0.69 43.91
CA VAL A 205 8.44 -1.31 43.02
C VAL A 205 8.67 -2.83 42.90
N ALA A 206 9.91 -3.32 43.05
CA ALA A 206 10.21 -4.74 43.14
C ALA A 206 9.56 -5.44 44.36
N MET A 207 9.14 -4.68 45.39
CA MET A 207 8.36 -5.16 46.53
C MET A 207 6.83 -5.16 46.29
N SER A 208 6.37 -4.80 45.09
CA SER A 208 4.94 -4.83 44.76
C SER A 208 4.33 -6.22 44.97
N ARG A 209 3.07 -6.24 45.42
CA ARG A 209 2.29 -7.49 45.54
C ARG A 209 1.93 -8.08 44.18
N ASN A 210 1.86 -7.24 43.13
CA ASN A 210 1.63 -7.69 41.78
C ASN A 210 2.96 -8.20 41.19
N LYS A 211 2.99 -9.49 40.82
CA LYS A 211 4.21 -10.16 40.37
C LYS A 211 4.75 -9.61 39.05
N ASP A 212 3.89 -9.20 38.13
CA ASP A 212 4.33 -8.66 36.84
C ASP A 212 5.00 -7.29 37.02
N LEU A 213 4.38 -6.38 37.77
CA LEU A 213 4.98 -5.08 38.09
C LEU A 213 6.28 -5.23 38.90
N ALA A 214 6.31 -6.19 39.83
CA ALA A 214 7.51 -6.51 40.59
C ALA A 214 8.61 -7.14 39.71
N THR A 215 8.26 -7.88 38.66
CA THR A 215 9.20 -8.42 37.67
C THR A 215 9.75 -7.31 36.78
N ALA A 216 8.92 -6.40 36.25
CA ALA A 216 9.36 -5.27 35.44
C ALA A 216 10.40 -4.41 36.19
N ALA A 217 10.16 -4.12 37.47
CA ALA A 217 11.11 -3.39 38.30
C ALA A 217 12.45 -4.12 38.52
N ARG A 218 12.42 -5.45 38.65
CA ARG A 218 13.65 -6.26 38.70
C ARG A 218 14.38 -6.25 37.37
N CYS A 219 13.68 -6.37 36.24
CA CYS A 219 14.27 -6.27 34.91
C CYS A 219 15.03 -4.95 34.71
N ARG A 220 14.41 -3.82 35.08
CA ARG A 220 15.08 -2.50 35.03
C ARG A 220 16.32 -2.44 35.92
N LYS A 221 16.26 -3.02 37.13
CA LYS A 221 17.41 -3.08 38.03
C LYS A 221 18.53 -3.98 37.50
N VAL A 222 18.21 -5.07 36.80
CA VAL A 222 19.20 -5.91 36.10
C VAL A 222 19.94 -5.11 35.05
N SER A 223 19.24 -4.33 34.21
CA SER A 223 19.88 -3.42 33.25
C SER A 223 20.81 -2.41 33.94
N ILE A 224 20.35 -1.78 35.03
CA ILE A 224 21.18 -0.84 35.81
C ILE A 224 22.47 -1.51 36.33
N LEU A 225 22.39 -2.74 36.86
CA LEU A 225 23.56 -3.47 37.34
C LEU A 225 24.49 -3.87 36.19
N SER A 226 23.94 -4.24 35.03
CA SER A 226 24.72 -4.52 33.82
C SER A 226 25.49 -3.29 33.35
N ASP A 227 24.85 -2.13 33.30
CA ASP A 227 25.49 -0.86 32.88
C ASP A 227 26.62 -0.45 33.83
N GLN A 228 26.54 -0.86 35.10
CA GLN A 228 27.59 -0.65 36.11
C GLN A 228 28.72 -1.69 36.04
N GLY A 229 28.59 -2.71 35.19
CA GLY A 229 29.52 -3.84 35.11
C GLY A 229 29.39 -4.84 36.27
N GLU A 230 28.37 -4.74 37.11
CA GLU A 230 28.08 -5.68 38.21
C GLU A 230 27.39 -6.95 37.69
N ASN A 231 28.08 -7.66 36.79
CA ASN A 231 27.54 -8.79 36.03
C ASN A 231 26.98 -9.92 36.92
N ASP A 232 27.70 -10.30 37.97
CA ASP A 232 27.26 -11.37 38.89
C ASP A 232 25.96 -11.00 39.61
N ALA A 233 25.84 -9.74 40.03
CA ALA A 233 24.63 -9.24 40.69
C ALA A 233 23.46 -9.15 39.70
N ALA A 234 23.72 -8.73 38.45
CA ALA A 234 22.73 -8.69 37.38
C ALA A 234 22.16 -10.08 37.08
N TRP A 235 23.02 -11.09 36.92
CA TRP A 235 22.60 -12.49 36.70
C TRP A 235 21.87 -13.08 37.90
N ALA A 236 22.34 -12.84 39.13
CA ALA A 236 21.64 -13.29 40.33
C ALA A 236 20.22 -12.72 40.42
N LEU A 237 20.05 -11.43 40.12
CA LEU A 237 18.76 -10.76 40.14
C LEU A 237 17.84 -11.23 39.00
N LEU A 238 18.39 -11.51 37.81
CA LEU A 238 17.64 -12.11 36.70
C LEU A 238 17.08 -13.49 37.10
N GLU A 239 17.88 -14.31 37.78
CA GLU A 239 17.44 -15.62 38.28
C GLU A 239 16.36 -15.50 39.37
N GLU A 240 16.46 -14.52 40.27
CA GLU A 240 15.40 -14.22 41.22
C GLU A 240 14.09 -13.81 40.52
N ALA A 241 14.19 -12.98 39.48
CA ALA A 241 13.04 -12.55 38.69
C ALA A 241 12.38 -13.72 37.93
N ARG A 242 13.18 -14.67 37.39
CA ARG A 242 12.69 -15.92 36.78
C ARG A 242 11.97 -16.82 37.77
N ARG A 243 12.48 -16.97 38.99
CA ARG A 243 11.79 -17.75 40.04
C ARG A 243 10.46 -17.13 40.42
N LEU A 244 10.38 -15.80 40.41
CA LEU A 244 9.14 -15.08 40.72
C LEU A 244 8.08 -15.23 39.61
N ASN A 245 8.49 -15.08 38.35
CA ASN A 245 7.58 -15.03 37.19
C ASN A 245 8.19 -15.67 35.93
N PRO A 246 8.30 -17.01 35.87
CA PRO A 246 9.07 -17.72 34.85
C PRO A 246 8.51 -17.60 33.42
N SER A 247 7.22 -17.27 33.29
CA SER A 247 6.54 -17.11 32.01
C SER A 247 6.57 -15.68 31.47
N ASN A 248 7.21 -14.73 32.18
CA ASN A 248 7.24 -13.34 31.74
C ASN A 248 8.21 -13.17 30.56
N PRO A 249 7.75 -12.68 29.39
CA PRO A 249 8.58 -12.57 28.20
C PRO A 249 9.76 -11.60 28.31
N GLN A 250 9.68 -10.59 29.17
CA GLN A 250 10.76 -9.62 29.36
C GLN A 250 12.05 -10.28 29.82
N LEU A 251 11.94 -11.37 30.59
CA LEU A 251 13.08 -12.11 31.12
C LEU A 251 13.87 -12.83 30.01
N TRP A 252 13.22 -13.17 28.90
CA TRP A 252 13.85 -13.85 27.78
C TRP A 252 14.69 -12.89 26.96
N HIS A 253 14.13 -11.72 26.63
CA HIS A 253 14.87 -10.66 25.94
C HIS A 253 16.08 -10.21 26.77
N LEU A 254 15.83 -9.92 28.05
CA LEU A 254 16.87 -9.46 28.98
C LEU A 254 18.01 -10.46 29.16
N GLU A 255 17.75 -11.77 29.07
CA GLU A 255 18.80 -12.79 29.06
C GLU A 255 19.76 -12.61 27.89
N LEU A 256 19.23 -12.43 26.68
CA LEU A 256 20.04 -12.27 25.48
C LEU A 256 20.79 -10.93 25.50
N THR A 257 20.13 -9.85 25.92
CA THR A 257 20.75 -8.53 26.13
C THR A 257 21.95 -8.60 27.08
N LEU A 258 21.85 -9.31 28.21
CA LEU A 258 22.96 -9.48 29.15
C LEU A 258 24.11 -10.32 28.58
N LEU A 259 23.80 -11.35 27.78
CA LEU A 259 24.83 -12.14 27.13
C LEU A 259 25.60 -11.30 26.12
N HIS A 260 24.91 -10.50 25.30
CA HIS A 260 25.56 -9.60 24.34
C HIS A 260 26.36 -8.49 25.02
N SER A 261 25.84 -7.86 26.08
CA SER A 261 26.57 -6.76 26.77
C SER A 261 27.86 -7.25 27.42
N GLN A 262 27.96 -8.55 27.70
CA GLN A 262 29.14 -9.20 28.28
C GLN A 262 30.03 -9.86 27.22
N GLY A 263 29.77 -9.66 25.92
CA GLY A 263 30.53 -10.27 24.81
C GLY A 263 30.31 -11.78 24.64
N ARG A 264 29.27 -12.35 25.25
CA ARG A 264 28.93 -13.79 25.23
C ARG A 264 27.94 -14.11 24.11
N SER A 265 28.20 -13.61 22.90
CA SER A 265 27.29 -13.71 21.75
C SER A 265 27.02 -15.16 21.31
N ASP A 266 28.00 -16.06 21.43
CA ASP A 266 27.80 -17.48 21.10
C ASP A 266 26.79 -18.15 22.04
N GLU A 267 26.82 -17.80 23.33
CA GLU A 267 25.83 -18.28 24.29
C GLU A 267 24.45 -17.69 24.02
N ALA A 268 24.37 -16.42 23.61
CA ALA A 268 23.12 -15.78 23.21
C ALA A 268 22.48 -16.50 22.00
N ARG A 269 23.28 -16.78 20.96
CA ARG A 269 22.86 -17.53 19.77
C ARG A 269 22.32 -18.92 20.13
N LEU A 270 22.95 -19.61 21.08
CA LEU A 270 22.49 -20.92 21.55
C LEU A 270 21.22 -20.84 22.41
N ARG A 271 21.04 -19.77 23.19
CA ARG A 271 19.87 -19.57 24.06
C ARG A 271 18.63 -19.12 23.29
N ALA A 272 18.80 -18.32 22.26
CA ALA A 272 17.70 -17.72 21.49
C ALA A 272 16.67 -18.72 20.95
N PRO A 273 17.04 -19.85 20.30
CA PRO A 273 16.06 -20.85 19.84
C PRO A 273 15.22 -21.47 20.96
N VAL A 274 15.80 -21.66 22.16
CA VAL A 274 15.12 -22.24 23.32
C VAL A 274 14.10 -21.26 23.89
N LEU A 275 14.49 -19.99 23.99
CA LEU A 275 13.61 -18.92 24.45
C LEU A 275 12.48 -18.66 23.44
N ALA A 276 12.80 -18.62 22.14
CA ALA A 276 11.83 -18.50 21.06
C ALA A 276 10.81 -19.66 21.05
N ALA A 277 11.26 -20.90 21.26
CA ALA A 277 10.35 -22.04 21.39
C ALA A 277 9.41 -21.90 22.61
N THR A 278 9.89 -21.31 23.70
CA THR A 278 9.09 -21.02 24.89
C THR A 278 8.06 -19.92 24.61
N ALA A 279 8.46 -18.85 23.92
CA ALA A 279 7.57 -17.78 23.48
C ALA A 279 6.46 -18.28 22.54
N ARG A 280 6.80 -19.15 21.57
CA ARG A 280 5.82 -19.80 20.68
C ARG A 280 4.79 -20.64 21.44
N LYS A 281 5.22 -21.38 22.46
CA LYS A 281 4.32 -22.16 23.32
C LYS A 281 3.37 -21.26 24.13
N ALA A 282 3.81 -20.06 24.48
CA ALA A 282 3.00 -19.04 25.14
C ALA A 282 2.10 -18.25 24.16
N GLY A 283 2.15 -18.53 22.85
CA GLY A 283 1.37 -17.83 21.83
C GLY A 283 1.96 -16.49 21.38
N LEU A 284 3.19 -16.17 21.77
CA LEU A 284 3.87 -14.90 21.49
C LEU A 284 4.85 -15.07 20.33
N ARG A 285 4.32 -15.04 19.09
CA ARG A 285 5.14 -15.29 17.89
C ARG A 285 6.10 -14.14 17.57
N ASP A 286 5.62 -12.90 17.64
CA ASP A 286 6.44 -11.71 17.37
C ASP A 286 7.64 -11.64 18.34
N VAL A 287 7.42 -12.00 19.60
CA VAL A 287 8.49 -12.10 20.60
C VAL A 287 9.45 -13.25 20.27
N ALA A 288 8.96 -14.39 19.77
CA ALA A 288 9.82 -15.50 19.39
C ALA A 288 10.75 -15.15 18.23
N ASP A 289 10.26 -14.37 17.27
CA ASP A 289 11.04 -13.98 16.10
C ASP A 289 12.05 -12.89 16.48
N MET A 290 11.65 -11.90 17.31
CA MET A 290 12.57 -10.92 17.90
C MET A 290 13.68 -11.58 18.73
N LEU A 291 13.39 -12.63 19.50
CA LEU A 291 14.40 -13.35 20.29
C LEU A 291 15.41 -14.10 19.42
N LEU A 292 14.97 -14.66 18.28
CA LEU A 292 15.88 -15.30 17.33
C LEU A 292 16.81 -14.27 16.69
N GLU A 293 16.25 -13.14 16.26
CA GLU A 293 17.02 -12.08 15.63
C GLU A 293 18.01 -11.45 16.61
N LEU A 294 17.56 -11.14 17.83
CA LEU A 294 18.42 -10.63 18.89
C LEU A 294 19.55 -11.60 19.21
N GLY A 295 19.31 -12.91 19.26
CA GLY A 295 20.37 -13.89 19.51
C GLY A 295 21.39 -14.03 18.39
N GLU A 296 21.00 -13.76 17.15
CA GLU A 296 21.89 -13.83 15.99
C GLU A 296 22.68 -12.55 15.76
N ARG A 297 22.03 -11.39 15.94
CA ARG A 297 22.53 -10.05 15.55
C ARG A 297 22.87 -9.15 16.75
N GLY A 298 22.50 -9.51 17.97
CA GLY A 298 22.81 -8.72 19.17
C GLY A 298 22.26 -7.29 19.14
N PHE A 299 23.05 -6.33 19.60
CA PHE A 299 22.66 -4.91 19.65
C PHE A 299 22.71 -4.19 18.29
N ASP A 300 23.14 -4.87 17.22
CA ASP A 300 22.99 -4.36 15.84
C ASP A 300 21.50 -4.20 15.48
N MET A 301 20.60 -4.78 16.27
CA MET A 301 19.15 -4.52 16.29
C MET A 301 18.76 -3.10 16.74
N ALA A 302 19.60 -2.41 17.52
CA ALA A 302 19.28 -1.16 18.22
C ALA A 302 20.05 0.06 17.69
N PHE A 303 21.15 -0.14 16.95
CA PHE A 303 21.96 0.91 16.33
C PHE A 303 21.88 0.91 14.79
N GLY A 304 20.87 0.24 14.22
CA GLY A 304 20.55 0.26 12.79
C GLY A 304 19.46 1.28 12.42
N ALA A 305 19.37 2.38 13.16
CA ALA A 305 18.56 3.55 12.82
C ALA A 305 19.01 4.77 13.66
N ASP A 306 19.65 5.73 12.99
CA ASP A 306 19.83 7.15 13.32
C ASP A 306 20.76 7.63 14.46
N GLU A 307 21.66 8.56 14.04
CA GLU A 307 22.33 9.66 14.73
C GLU A 307 23.75 9.47 15.34
N ASP A 308 24.69 10.16 14.68
CA ASP A 308 25.98 10.71 15.15
C ASP A 308 27.24 9.82 15.15
N ASP A 309 27.74 9.51 13.94
CA ASP A 309 29.12 9.85 13.57
C ASP A 309 29.10 10.46 12.16
N VAL A 310 28.97 11.79 12.10
CA VAL A 310 29.28 12.56 10.88
C VAL A 310 30.79 12.53 10.70
N ASP A 311 31.26 11.49 10.02
CA ASP A 311 32.31 11.61 9.01
C ASP A 311 31.65 11.25 7.67
N ASP A 312 30.92 12.22 7.10
CA ASP A 312 30.71 12.55 5.67
C ASP A 312 30.69 11.47 4.56
N ASP A 313 30.50 10.18 4.84
CA ASP A 313 30.35 9.13 3.82
C ASP A 313 29.30 8.09 4.27
N ASP A 314 28.34 7.83 3.37
CA ASP A 314 27.32 6.78 3.35
C ASP A 314 25.89 7.20 3.71
N ASP A 315 25.23 7.77 2.69
CA ASP A 315 23.81 7.59 2.41
C ASP A 315 23.39 6.13 2.59
N ASP A 316 22.28 5.88 3.28
CA ASP A 316 21.57 4.60 3.28
C ASP A 316 20.93 4.37 1.89
N VAL A 317 21.80 4.14 0.90
CA VAL A 317 21.50 3.36 -0.30
C VAL A 317 21.21 1.95 0.21
N TYR A 318 20.15 1.31 -0.29
CA TYR A 318 20.01 -0.14 -0.15
C TYR A 318 21.38 -0.78 -0.36
N ASP A 319 21.87 -1.60 0.56
CA ASP A 319 23.15 -2.32 0.44
C ASP A 319 23.01 -3.38 -0.68
N ILE A 320 22.84 -2.88 -1.90
CA ILE A 320 22.88 -3.56 -3.16
C ILE A 320 24.35 -3.80 -3.37
N ASP A 321 24.75 -5.05 -3.52
CA ASP A 321 26.09 -5.33 -3.96
C ASP A 321 26.21 -4.85 -5.42
N GLU A 322 26.58 -3.57 -5.60
CA GLU A 322 26.74 -2.90 -6.88
C GLU A 322 27.64 -3.70 -7.82
N ALA A 323 28.62 -4.38 -7.24
CA ALA A 323 29.51 -5.28 -7.95
C ALA A 323 28.78 -6.53 -8.44
N GLN A 324 27.86 -7.12 -7.65
CA GLN A 324 26.99 -8.20 -8.11
C GLN A 324 26.03 -7.74 -9.22
N TRP A 325 25.40 -6.57 -9.11
CA TRP A 325 24.53 -6.05 -10.17
C TRP A 325 25.32 -5.84 -11.47
N THR A 326 26.45 -5.13 -11.37
CA THR A 326 27.33 -4.87 -12.52
C THR A 326 27.80 -6.19 -13.14
N ALA A 327 28.26 -7.15 -12.33
CA ALA A 327 28.71 -8.46 -12.80
C ALA A 327 27.59 -9.31 -13.41
N LEU A 328 26.32 -9.12 -12.99
CA LEU A 328 25.17 -9.75 -13.62
C LEU A 328 24.93 -9.15 -15.00
N CYS A 329 24.88 -7.82 -15.13
CA CYS A 329 24.67 -7.13 -16.40
C CYS A 329 25.79 -7.41 -17.41
N GLU A 330 27.04 -7.53 -16.97
CA GLU A 330 28.19 -7.87 -17.83
C GLU A 330 28.09 -9.27 -18.47
N GLN A 331 27.23 -10.14 -17.97
CA GLN A 331 26.96 -11.44 -18.58
C GLN A 331 25.99 -11.35 -19.77
N ALA A 332 25.32 -10.20 -19.97
CA ALA A 332 24.45 -9.99 -21.11
C ALA A 332 25.27 -10.06 -22.42
N PRO A 333 24.83 -10.83 -23.42
CA PRO A 333 25.52 -10.91 -24.70
C PRO A 333 25.65 -9.54 -25.38
N GLY A 334 26.85 -9.15 -25.81
CA GLY A 334 27.07 -7.88 -26.50
C GLY A 334 26.40 -7.76 -27.87
N SER A 335 25.84 -8.84 -28.41
CA SER A 335 25.01 -8.83 -29.62
C SER A 335 23.94 -9.92 -29.57
N VAL A 336 22.81 -9.66 -30.22
CA VAL A 336 21.69 -10.60 -30.33
C VAL A 336 21.72 -11.27 -31.70
N ASP A 337 21.82 -12.60 -31.72
CA ASP A 337 21.56 -13.39 -32.93
C ASP A 337 20.06 -13.34 -33.24
N ALA A 338 19.68 -12.49 -34.20
CA ALA A 338 18.29 -12.26 -34.54
C ALA A 338 17.55 -13.52 -35.01
N ALA A 339 18.24 -14.46 -35.68
CA ALA A 339 17.63 -15.70 -36.16
C ALA A 339 17.36 -16.67 -35.00
N ALA A 340 18.34 -16.84 -34.09
CA ALA A 340 18.18 -17.65 -32.90
C ALA A 340 17.12 -17.06 -31.95
N CYS A 341 17.10 -15.74 -31.78
CA CYS A 341 16.11 -15.03 -30.99
C CYS A 341 14.70 -15.22 -31.57
N SER A 342 14.51 -14.93 -32.87
CA SER A 342 13.21 -15.07 -33.55
C SER A 342 12.66 -16.50 -33.46
N ALA A 343 13.53 -17.52 -33.54
CA ALA A 343 13.12 -18.92 -33.43
C ALA A 343 12.54 -19.31 -32.06
N LEU A 344 12.75 -18.50 -31.02
CA LEU A 344 12.18 -18.71 -29.69
C LEU A 344 10.77 -18.13 -29.53
N TYR A 345 10.26 -17.41 -30.52
CA TYR A 345 8.94 -16.78 -30.49
C TYR A 345 8.09 -17.22 -31.68
N ARG A 346 6.77 -17.27 -31.47
CA ARG A 346 5.76 -17.31 -32.52
C ARG A 346 5.19 -15.91 -32.65
N VAL A 347 5.36 -15.31 -33.84
CA VAL A 347 4.86 -13.96 -34.14
C VAL A 347 3.77 -14.10 -35.19
N GLU A 348 2.52 -13.87 -34.78
CA GLU A 348 1.36 -13.87 -35.65
C GLU A 348 1.14 -12.44 -36.19
N ARG A 349 0.91 -12.31 -37.50
CA ARG A 349 0.65 -11.03 -38.17
C ARG A 349 -0.83 -10.92 -38.52
N ILE A 350 -1.53 -9.97 -37.91
CA ILE A 350 -2.98 -9.79 -38.01
C ILE A 350 -3.26 -8.50 -38.79
N GLY A 351 -4.22 -8.57 -39.72
CA GLY A 351 -4.89 -7.38 -40.24
C GLY A 351 -4.07 -6.44 -41.13
N ALA A 352 -3.16 -6.95 -41.97
CA ALA A 352 -2.54 -6.12 -43.02
C ALA A 352 -3.58 -5.71 -44.08
N GLN A 353 -4.32 -4.62 -43.84
CA GLN A 353 -5.11 -3.94 -44.89
C GLN A 353 -4.27 -2.83 -45.54
N ASP A 354 -4.62 -2.46 -46.77
CA ASP A 354 -3.84 -1.56 -47.62
C ASP A 354 -3.45 -0.25 -46.92
N GLY A 355 -2.15 -0.09 -46.66
CA GLY A 355 -1.53 1.15 -46.15
C GLY A 355 -1.21 1.17 -44.66
N GLU A 356 -1.64 0.20 -43.86
CA GLU A 356 -1.31 0.13 -42.43
C GLU A 356 -0.38 -1.04 -42.09
N PRO A 357 0.61 -0.83 -41.19
CA PRO A 357 1.47 -1.91 -40.72
C PRO A 357 0.66 -2.99 -39.97
N PRO A 358 0.99 -4.28 -40.14
CA PRO A 358 0.29 -5.36 -39.46
C PRO A 358 0.44 -5.28 -37.94
N THR A 359 -0.59 -5.67 -37.22
CA THR A 359 -0.52 -5.89 -35.77
C THR A 359 0.14 -7.24 -35.50
N LEU A 360 1.13 -7.26 -34.61
CA LEU A 360 1.79 -8.48 -34.16
C LEU A 360 1.15 -8.99 -32.87
N SER A 361 1.05 -10.30 -32.74
CA SER A 361 0.81 -11.00 -31.47
C SER A 361 2.01 -11.93 -31.21
N ILE A 362 2.70 -11.71 -30.09
CA ILE A 362 4.01 -12.33 -29.80
C ILE A 362 3.84 -13.35 -28.67
N THR A 363 4.09 -14.63 -28.95
CA THR A 363 4.02 -15.69 -27.94
C THR A 363 5.35 -16.44 -27.85
N PRO A 364 5.92 -16.67 -26.66
CA PRO A 364 7.11 -17.50 -26.54
C PRO A 364 6.82 -18.95 -26.96
N THR A 365 7.80 -19.61 -27.57
CA THR A 365 7.74 -21.06 -27.78
C THR A 365 7.70 -21.78 -26.45
N ARG A 366 7.19 -23.02 -26.42
CA ARG A 366 7.13 -23.83 -25.20
C ARG A 366 8.48 -23.93 -24.47
N LYS A 367 9.58 -24.05 -25.21
CA LYS A 367 10.93 -24.12 -24.66
C LYS A 367 11.30 -22.85 -23.89
N LEU A 368 10.98 -21.67 -24.44
CA LEU A 368 11.25 -20.39 -23.80
C LEU A 368 10.28 -20.14 -22.63
N ALA A 369 9.00 -20.45 -22.81
CA ALA A 369 7.98 -20.32 -21.76
C ALA A 369 8.31 -21.18 -20.52
N ASP A 370 8.77 -22.43 -20.71
CA ASP A 370 9.21 -23.30 -19.61
C ASP A 370 10.44 -22.71 -18.89
N LEU A 371 11.35 -22.06 -19.61
CA LEU A 371 12.51 -21.37 -19.03
C LEU A 371 12.08 -20.14 -18.22
N GLN A 372 11.22 -19.28 -18.77
CA GLN A 372 10.66 -18.10 -18.10
C GLN A 372 9.85 -18.48 -16.85
N GLN A 373 9.14 -19.62 -16.88
CA GLN A 373 8.43 -20.13 -15.71
C GLN A 373 9.39 -20.58 -14.59
N ARG A 374 10.53 -21.19 -14.94
CA ARG A 374 11.55 -21.53 -13.93
C ARG A 374 12.19 -20.29 -13.31
N TRP A 375 12.45 -19.26 -14.13
CA TRP A 375 12.92 -17.95 -13.66
C TRP A 375 11.94 -17.33 -12.67
N SER A 376 10.70 -17.06 -13.11
CA SER A 376 9.68 -16.35 -12.30
C SER A 376 9.30 -17.04 -11.00
N ARG A 377 9.42 -18.37 -10.91
CA ARG A 377 9.21 -19.11 -9.65
C ARG A 377 10.32 -18.85 -8.63
N ARG A 378 11.55 -18.65 -9.10
CA ARG A 378 12.74 -18.49 -8.26
C ARG A 378 13.03 -17.04 -7.94
N PHE A 379 12.88 -16.16 -8.93
CA PHE A 379 13.10 -14.72 -8.83
C PHE A 379 11.78 -14.03 -9.12
N VAL A 380 11.10 -13.57 -8.08
CA VAL A 380 9.77 -12.97 -8.22
C VAL A 380 9.90 -11.48 -8.34
N ALA A 381 9.34 -10.93 -9.40
CA ALA A 381 9.06 -9.51 -9.55
C ALA A 381 7.54 -9.32 -9.70
N THR A 382 7.01 -8.31 -9.01
CA THR A 382 5.63 -7.86 -9.17
C THR A 382 5.57 -6.91 -10.35
N LYS A 383 5.00 -7.40 -11.45
CA LYS A 383 4.88 -6.67 -12.70
C LYS A 383 3.93 -5.47 -12.56
N PRO A 384 4.27 -4.30 -13.13
CA PRO A 384 3.40 -3.13 -13.10
C PRO A 384 1.99 -3.40 -13.60
N MET A 385 1.00 -2.74 -12.97
CA MET A 385 -0.38 -2.78 -13.43
C MET A 385 -0.61 -1.74 -14.52
N LEU A 386 -1.34 -2.15 -15.58
CA LEU A 386 -1.65 -1.28 -16.72
C LEU A 386 -0.36 -0.69 -17.30
N THR A 387 -0.36 0.61 -17.62
CA THR A 387 0.74 1.31 -18.30
C THR A 387 1.73 1.97 -17.33
N SER A 388 1.61 1.69 -16.03
CA SER A 388 2.60 2.17 -15.05
C SER A 388 3.95 1.49 -15.31
N PRO A 389 5.08 2.21 -15.19
CA PRO A 389 6.40 1.59 -15.17
C PRO A 389 6.76 1.02 -13.79
N VAL A 390 6.01 1.34 -12.73
CA VAL A 390 6.36 1.00 -11.35
C VAL A 390 5.95 -0.43 -11.00
N GLY A 391 6.91 -1.23 -10.55
CA GLY A 391 6.73 -2.59 -10.02
C GLY A 391 7.47 -2.78 -8.70
N ASP A 392 7.62 -4.03 -8.28
CA ASP A 392 8.43 -4.41 -7.10
C ASP A 392 9.35 -5.56 -7.50
N ALA A 393 10.66 -5.33 -7.45
CA ALA A 393 11.69 -6.32 -7.77
C ALA A 393 12.62 -6.58 -6.57
N SER A 394 12.24 -6.18 -5.36
CA SER A 394 13.09 -6.29 -4.16
C SER A 394 13.50 -7.73 -3.87
N ALA A 395 12.65 -8.70 -4.18
CA ALA A 395 12.97 -10.12 -4.03
C ALA A 395 14.00 -10.65 -5.05
N LEU A 396 14.08 -10.06 -6.24
CA LEU A 396 15.12 -10.35 -7.23
C LEU A 396 16.45 -9.69 -6.81
N LEU A 397 16.39 -8.45 -6.30
CA LEU A 397 17.55 -7.73 -5.78
C LEU A 397 18.19 -8.43 -4.57
N GLY A 398 17.39 -9.04 -3.70
CA GLY A 398 17.89 -9.86 -2.60
C GLY A 398 18.57 -11.19 -3.01
N GLY A 399 18.58 -11.53 -4.31
CA GLY A 399 19.08 -12.82 -4.82
C GLY A 399 19.91 -12.68 -6.11
N LEU A 400 20.65 -11.58 -6.27
CA LEU A 400 21.43 -11.28 -7.49
C LEU A 400 22.47 -12.35 -7.82
N SER A 401 23.16 -12.89 -6.81
CA SER A 401 24.15 -13.96 -7.01
C SER A 401 23.52 -15.23 -7.61
N GLU A 402 22.36 -15.65 -7.10
CA GLU A 402 21.62 -16.80 -7.64
C GLU A 402 21.04 -16.50 -9.03
N ALA A 403 20.59 -15.27 -9.27
CA ALA A 403 20.07 -14.83 -10.56
C ALA A 403 21.18 -14.85 -11.63
N ALA A 404 22.35 -14.30 -11.31
CA ALA A 404 23.54 -14.35 -12.14
C ALA A 404 23.93 -15.81 -12.47
N GLN A 405 23.99 -16.68 -11.46
CA GLN A 405 24.30 -18.09 -11.68
C GLN A 405 23.24 -18.78 -12.56
N PHE A 406 21.95 -18.49 -12.38
CA PHE A 406 20.89 -19.03 -13.23
C PHE A 406 21.04 -18.61 -14.69
N LEU A 407 21.32 -17.33 -14.95
CA LEU A 407 21.51 -16.78 -16.29
C LEU A 407 22.73 -17.40 -16.98
N LYS A 408 23.81 -17.63 -16.23
CA LYS A 408 25.00 -18.34 -16.69
C LYS A 408 24.71 -19.79 -17.09
N ASP A 409 23.94 -20.51 -16.28
CA ASP A 409 23.57 -21.90 -16.55
C ASP A 409 22.51 -22.03 -17.66
N ASN A 410 21.76 -20.97 -17.92
CA ASN A 410 20.67 -20.94 -18.89
C ASN A 410 20.78 -19.72 -19.82
N PRO A 411 21.77 -19.66 -20.73
CA PRO A 411 22.04 -18.47 -21.54
C PRO A 411 20.87 -18.06 -22.46
N GLY A 412 19.95 -18.97 -22.78
CA GLY A 412 18.71 -18.65 -23.50
C GLY A 412 17.76 -17.71 -22.74
N ALA A 413 17.95 -17.52 -21.44
CA ALA A 413 17.14 -16.61 -20.62
C ALA A 413 17.39 -15.14 -21.00
N TRP A 414 18.59 -14.82 -21.49
CA TRP A 414 18.93 -13.51 -22.06
C TRP A 414 18.12 -13.15 -23.31
N LEU A 415 17.42 -14.10 -23.93
CA LEU A 415 16.55 -13.85 -25.08
C LEU A 415 15.06 -13.81 -24.69
N GLY A 416 14.73 -13.93 -23.40
CA GLY A 416 13.37 -13.97 -22.88
C GLY A 416 12.86 -12.58 -22.47
N ILE A 417 11.84 -12.06 -23.16
CA ILE A 417 11.24 -10.75 -22.88
C ILE A 417 10.79 -10.64 -21.41
N ASP A 418 10.16 -11.67 -20.83
CA ASP A 418 9.75 -11.58 -19.40
C ASP A 418 10.92 -11.58 -18.42
N VAL A 419 12.05 -12.23 -18.74
CA VAL A 419 13.23 -12.23 -17.86
C VAL A 419 13.88 -10.85 -17.88
N LEU A 420 14.03 -10.29 -19.08
CA LEU A 420 14.61 -8.96 -19.28
C LEU A 420 13.75 -7.86 -18.66
N ASP A 421 12.44 -8.01 -18.73
CA ASP A 421 11.49 -7.14 -18.04
C ASP A 421 11.68 -7.14 -16.52
N ASP A 422 11.80 -8.31 -15.88
CA ASP A 422 12.05 -8.41 -14.44
C ASP A 422 13.40 -7.77 -14.07
N LEU A 423 14.43 -7.95 -14.91
CA LEU A 423 15.74 -7.32 -14.71
C LEU A 423 15.69 -5.79 -14.89
N LEU A 424 14.95 -5.26 -15.86
CA LEU A 424 14.80 -3.81 -16.03
C LEU A 424 13.93 -3.15 -14.95
N LEU A 425 13.01 -3.91 -14.34
CA LEU A 425 12.29 -3.49 -13.14
C LEU A 425 13.25 -3.35 -11.96
N ALA A 426 14.09 -4.37 -11.72
CA ALA A 426 15.16 -4.27 -10.72
C ALA A 426 16.07 -3.07 -11.00
N ALA A 427 16.46 -2.86 -12.25
CA ALA A 427 17.30 -1.73 -12.64
C ALA A 427 16.67 -0.36 -12.32
N THR A 428 15.35 -0.23 -12.46
CA THR A 428 14.61 0.99 -12.10
C THR A 428 14.69 1.26 -10.60
N GLU A 429 14.39 0.24 -9.78
CA GLU A 429 14.45 0.34 -8.32
C GLU A 429 15.86 0.70 -7.81
N LEU A 430 16.90 0.22 -8.50
CA LEU A 430 18.30 0.55 -8.23
C LEU A 430 18.69 1.98 -8.64
N CYS A 431 18.15 2.46 -9.75
CA CYS A 431 18.54 3.75 -10.33
C CYS A 431 17.67 4.91 -9.84
N ASP A 432 16.61 4.67 -9.05
CA ASP A 432 15.78 5.72 -8.45
C ASP A 432 16.56 6.59 -7.43
N ASP A 433 17.74 6.14 -6.99
CA ASP A 433 18.66 6.89 -6.13
C ASP A 433 19.45 7.97 -6.91
N PRO A 434 19.39 9.26 -6.52
CA PRO A 434 20.18 10.33 -7.13
C PRO A 434 21.71 10.11 -7.08
N GLU A 435 22.19 9.31 -6.13
CA GLU A 435 23.61 9.06 -5.87
C GLU A 435 24.12 7.76 -6.53
N VAL A 436 23.28 7.11 -7.36
CA VAL A 436 23.63 5.84 -8.01
C VAL A 436 24.97 5.90 -8.78
N PRO A 437 25.90 4.95 -8.54
CA PRO A 437 27.21 4.97 -9.18
C PRO A 437 27.13 4.88 -10.71
N ALA A 438 28.07 5.58 -11.37
CA ALA A 438 28.15 5.59 -12.83
C ALA A 438 28.41 4.19 -13.46
N SER A 439 28.97 3.24 -12.70
CA SER A 439 29.13 1.83 -13.08
C SER A 439 27.77 1.13 -13.19
N VAL A 440 26.93 1.28 -12.17
CA VAL A 440 25.56 0.74 -12.11
C VAL A 440 24.71 1.32 -13.23
N VAL A 441 24.73 2.64 -13.43
CA VAL A 441 24.03 3.31 -14.53
C VAL A 441 24.46 2.75 -15.90
N ARG A 442 25.77 2.55 -16.10
CA ARG A 442 26.30 2.00 -17.35
C ARG A 442 25.87 0.56 -17.58
N ALA A 443 25.92 -0.26 -16.54
CA ALA A 443 25.48 -1.65 -16.56
C ALA A 443 23.98 -1.76 -16.89
N THR A 444 23.15 -0.95 -16.23
CA THR A 444 21.71 -0.81 -16.50
C THR A 444 21.43 -0.41 -17.95
N ARG A 445 22.17 0.57 -18.50
CA ARG A 445 22.03 0.99 -19.90
C ARG A 445 22.40 -0.14 -20.87
N GLN A 446 23.47 -0.89 -20.60
CA GLN A 446 23.84 -2.06 -21.41
C GLN A 446 22.76 -3.15 -21.39
N LEU A 447 22.17 -3.41 -20.21
CA LEU A 447 21.04 -4.32 -20.07
C LEU A 447 19.83 -3.84 -20.88
N ALA A 448 19.48 -2.55 -20.80
CA ALA A 448 18.40 -1.95 -21.57
C ALA A 448 18.64 -2.04 -23.09
N ASP A 449 19.86 -1.78 -23.54
CA ASP A 449 20.25 -1.90 -24.95
C ASP A 449 20.12 -3.35 -25.45
N HIS A 450 20.55 -4.32 -24.63
CA HIS A 450 20.37 -5.74 -24.94
C HIS A 450 18.88 -6.12 -25.01
N ALA A 451 18.07 -5.67 -24.06
CA ALA A 451 16.64 -5.93 -24.05
C ALA A 451 15.92 -5.33 -25.27
N VAL A 452 16.28 -4.10 -25.66
CA VAL A 452 15.81 -3.45 -26.88
C VAL A 452 16.27 -4.22 -28.12
N ALA A 453 17.51 -4.71 -28.16
CA ALA A 453 18.00 -5.52 -29.28
C ALA A 453 17.24 -6.84 -29.42
N VAL A 454 16.91 -7.52 -28.31
CA VAL A 454 16.04 -8.70 -28.29
C VAL A 454 14.66 -8.34 -28.83
N LEU A 455 14.06 -7.25 -28.36
CA LEU A 455 12.75 -6.81 -28.83
C LEU A 455 12.75 -6.49 -30.33
N ARG A 456 13.77 -5.78 -30.84
CA ARG A 456 13.94 -5.49 -32.27
C ARG A 456 14.08 -6.77 -33.09
N ALA A 457 14.80 -7.77 -32.59
CA ALA A 457 14.93 -9.07 -33.25
C ALA A 457 13.58 -9.80 -33.33
N VAL A 458 12.76 -9.75 -32.28
CA VAL A 458 11.44 -10.41 -32.24
C VAL A 458 10.41 -9.71 -33.14
N VAL A 459 10.37 -8.38 -33.12
CA VAL A 459 9.46 -7.58 -33.98
C VAL A 459 9.86 -7.70 -35.46
N GLY A 460 11.17 -7.70 -35.72
CA GLY A 460 11.73 -7.71 -37.07
C GLY A 460 11.87 -6.31 -37.67
N PRO A 461 12.46 -6.19 -38.88
CA PRO A 461 12.80 -4.92 -39.50
C PRO A 461 11.63 -4.24 -40.23
N GLU A 462 10.55 -4.97 -40.50
CA GLU A 462 9.37 -4.45 -41.21
C GLU A 462 8.48 -3.62 -40.27
N PRO A 463 7.84 -2.54 -40.75
CA PRO A 463 6.86 -1.78 -39.98
C PRO A 463 5.77 -2.68 -39.38
N ALA A 464 5.45 -2.46 -38.10
CA ALA A 464 4.56 -3.31 -37.33
C ALA A 464 3.88 -2.52 -36.19
N ARG A 465 2.73 -3.02 -35.70
CA ARG A 465 2.03 -2.51 -34.52
C ARG A 465 1.91 -3.55 -33.42
N LEU A 466 1.77 -3.10 -32.17
CA LEU A 466 1.50 -3.90 -30.97
C LEU A 466 0.33 -3.27 -30.23
N GLU A 467 -0.75 -4.05 -30.07
CA GLU A 467 -1.96 -3.61 -29.39
C GLU A 467 -1.83 -3.81 -27.88
N TRP A 468 -2.02 -2.76 -27.09
CA TRP A 468 -2.01 -2.88 -25.63
C TRP A 468 -3.14 -3.78 -25.09
N ALA A 469 -4.28 -3.83 -25.80
CA ALA A 469 -5.39 -4.69 -25.45
C ALA A 469 -5.03 -6.20 -25.55
N ASP A 470 -4.11 -6.58 -26.45
CA ASP A 470 -3.63 -7.95 -26.59
C ASP A 470 -2.64 -8.31 -25.48
N ALA A 471 -3.00 -9.31 -24.66
CA ALA A 471 -2.16 -9.79 -23.56
C ALA A 471 -0.79 -10.30 -24.01
N ASN A 472 -0.69 -10.83 -25.23
CA ASN A 472 0.56 -11.35 -25.79
C ASN A 472 1.54 -10.23 -26.19
N SER A 473 1.04 -9.03 -26.46
CA SER A 473 1.84 -7.88 -26.88
C SER A 473 2.30 -7.00 -25.71
N ARG A 474 1.65 -7.11 -24.55
CA ARG A 474 1.99 -6.32 -23.36
C ARG A 474 3.41 -6.53 -22.85
N PRO A 475 3.98 -7.75 -22.76
CA PRO A 475 5.35 -7.94 -22.30
C PRO A 475 6.37 -7.17 -23.15
N ALA A 476 6.20 -7.19 -24.48
CA ALA A 476 7.04 -6.45 -25.41
C ALA A 476 6.96 -4.93 -25.21
N LEU A 477 5.74 -4.39 -25.09
CA LEU A 477 5.52 -2.97 -24.82
C LEU A 477 6.05 -2.53 -23.45
N ARG A 478 5.95 -3.40 -22.44
CA ARG A 478 6.43 -3.11 -21.10
C ARG A 478 7.95 -3.11 -21.00
N VAL A 479 8.65 -4.05 -21.66
CA VAL A 479 10.12 -4.00 -21.77
C VAL A 479 10.58 -2.68 -22.39
N LEU A 480 9.91 -2.24 -23.46
CA LEU A 480 10.23 -0.96 -24.08
C LEU A 480 9.94 0.22 -23.15
N ALA A 481 8.83 0.20 -22.42
CA ALA A 481 8.50 1.19 -21.41
C ALA A 481 9.54 1.26 -20.29
N GLN A 482 10.01 0.11 -19.80
CA GLN A 482 11.06 0.04 -18.80
C GLN A 482 12.39 0.59 -19.34
N ALA A 483 12.76 0.26 -20.57
CA ALA A 483 13.97 0.81 -21.20
C ALA A 483 13.91 2.33 -21.36
N ILE A 484 12.74 2.89 -21.71
CA ILE A 484 12.50 4.34 -21.75
C ILE A 484 12.66 4.95 -20.35
N HIS A 485 12.08 4.31 -19.33
CA HIS A 485 12.12 4.79 -17.96
C HIS A 485 13.54 4.76 -17.36
N ASN A 486 14.29 3.68 -17.57
CA ASN A 486 15.71 3.59 -17.20
C ASN A 486 16.56 4.66 -17.92
N ALA A 487 16.20 5.05 -19.14
CA ALA A 487 16.89 6.13 -19.84
C ALA A 487 16.54 7.52 -19.30
N LEU A 488 15.51 7.66 -18.45
CA LEU A 488 15.20 8.91 -17.75
C LEU A 488 16.02 9.10 -16.47
N ILE A 489 16.74 8.07 -15.99
CA ILE A 489 17.39 8.09 -14.68
C ILE A 489 18.81 7.49 -14.74
N PRO A 490 19.89 8.31 -14.74
CA PRO A 490 19.90 9.73 -15.06
C PRO A 490 19.54 9.98 -16.55
N PRO A 491 18.98 11.15 -16.90
CA PRO A 491 18.40 11.38 -18.22
C PRO A 491 19.39 11.29 -19.39
N ASP A 492 19.12 10.39 -20.34
CA ASP A 492 19.71 10.32 -21.69
C ASP A 492 18.62 10.68 -22.72
N MET A 493 18.35 11.98 -22.85
CA MET A 493 17.24 12.47 -23.68
C MET A 493 17.28 12.02 -25.15
N PRO A 494 18.45 11.95 -25.83
CA PRO A 494 18.53 11.36 -27.17
C PRO A 494 18.04 9.91 -27.22
N ARG A 495 18.42 9.08 -26.24
CA ARG A 495 17.98 7.68 -26.16
C ARG A 495 16.49 7.57 -25.83
N VAL A 496 16.01 8.39 -24.90
CA VAL A 496 14.58 8.48 -24.57
C VAL A 496 13.76 8.84 -25.81
N GLU A 497 14.17 9.85 -26.58
CA GLU A 497 13.48 10.25 -27.81
C GLU A 497 13.47 9.14 -28.87
N GLU A 498 14.58 8.43 -29.07
CA GLU A 498 14.67 7.29 -29.99
C GLU A 498 13.67 6.19 -29.60
N LEU A 499 13.72 5.75 -28.34
CA LEU A 499 12.90 4.64 -27.85
C LEU A 499 11.42 5.01 -27.76
N ALA A 500 11.09 6.21 -27.28
CA ALA A 500 9.74 6.72 -27.23
C ALA A 500 9.13 6.88 -28.63
N SER A 501 9.91 7.36 -29.60
CA SER A 501 9.47 7.45 -31.00
C SER A 501 9.19 6.06 -31.58
N TRP A 502 10.07 5.09 -31.34
CA TRP A 502 9.84 3.71 -31.75
C TRP A 502 8.61 3.09 -31.06
N SER A 503 8.40 3.41 -29.78
CA SER A 503 7.19 2.98 -29.07
C SER A 503 5.91 3.59 -29.65
N LEU A 504 5.94 4.81 -30.20
CA LEU A 504 4.81 5.45 -30.88
C LEU A 504 4.55 4.90 -32.30
N GLU A 505 5.56 4.28 -32.92
CA GLU A 505 5.40 3.54 -34.18
C GLU A 505 4.76 2.17 -33.91
N LEU A 506 5.24 1.46 -32.89
CA LEU A 506 4.69 0.17 -32.47
C LEU A 506 3.30 0.31 -31.85
N ASN A 507 3.10 1.30 -30.99
CA ASN A 507 1.84 1.54 -30.29
C ASN A 507 1.32 2.95 -30.64
N PRO A 508 0.62 3.10 -31.78
CA PRO A 508 0.11 4.38 -32.22
C PRO A 508 -0.98 4.95 -31.30
N ASP A 509 -1.62 4.14 -30.47
CA ASP A 509 -2.60 4.60 -29.47
C ASP A 509 -1.93 5.25 -28.25
N ASP A 510 -0.60 5.12 -28.14
CA ASP A 510 0.21 5.79 -27.14
C ASP A 510 -0.30 5.59 -25.70
N ASN A 511 -0.58 4.32 -25.33
CA ASN A 511 -1.16 4.02 -24.02
C ASN A 511 -0.28 4.48 -22.84
N HIS A 512 1.03 4.60 -23.06
CA HIS A 512 1.99 5.06 -22.04
C HIS A 512 2.19 6.59 -22.03
N GLY A 513 1.64 7.34 -23.00
CA GLY A 513 1.73 8.80 -23.04
C GLY A 513 3.07 9.36 -23.52
N TRP A 514 3.86 8.58 -24.25
CA TRP A 514 5.18 8.96 -24.75
C TRP A 514 5.16 10.14 -25.71
N ARG A 515 4.03 10.43 -26.37
CA ARG A 515 3.94 11.58 -27.29
C ARG A 515 4.19 12.91 -26.60
N VAL A 516 3.82 13.04 -25.32
CA VAL A 516 4.07 14.26 -24.53
C VAL A 516 5.56 14.51 -24.42
N LEU A 517 6.32 13.47 -24.04
CA LEU A 517 7.76 13.52 -23.87
C LEU A 517 8.45 13.92 -25.18
N VAL A 518 8.15 13.20 -26.27
CA VAL A 518 8.76 13.44 -27.59
C VAL A 518 8.43 14.85 -28.12
N ALA A 519 7.16 15.28 -28.02
CA ALA A 519 6.74 16.59 -28.51
C ALA A 519 7.41 17.74 -27.76
N VAL A 520 7.50 17.66 -26.41
CA VAL A 520 8.17 18.67 -25.58
C VAL A 520 9.64 18.82 -26.00
N GLN A 521 10.35 17.70 -26.22
CA GLN A 521 11.75 17.73 -26.65
C GLN A 521 11.95 18.38 -28.02
N MET A 522 11.10 18.03 -29.00
CA MET A 522 11.13 18.67 -30.32
C MET A 522 10.89 20.18 -30.22
N LEU A 523 9.94 20.61 -29.38
CA LEU A 523 9.59 22.01 -29.20
C LEU A 523 10.69 22.80 -28.50
N ASN A 524 11.33 22.25 -27.48
CA ASN A 524 12.47 22.86 -26.81
C ASN A 524 13.70 23.00 -27.71
N ARG A 525 13.82 22.18 -28.76
CA ARG A 525 14.83 22.30 -29.83
C ARG A 525 14.41 23.23 -30.97
N GLY A 526 13.14 23.63 -31.03
CA GLY A 526 12.59 24.45 -32.12
C GLY A 526 12.22 23.66 -33.39
N ASP A 527 12.12 22.33 -33.30
CA ASP A 527 11.72 21.44 -34.40
C ASP A 527 10.18 21.47 -34.61
N TYR A 528 9.59 22.67 -34.74
CA TYR A 528 8.13 22.88 -34.74
C TYR A 528 7.40 22.11 -35.84
N ALA A 529 8.03 21.93 -37.01
CA ALA A 529 7.45 21.18 -38.12
C ALA A 529 7.33 19.67 -37.81
N LYS A 530 8.36 19.08 -37.20
CA LYS A 530 8.32 17.65 -36.78
C LYS A 530 7.31 17.44 -35.67
N ALA A 531 7.30 18.34 -34.68
CA ALA A 531 6.30 18.32 -33.61
C ALA A 531 4.87 18.44 -34.17
N MET A 532 4.66 19.28 -35.19
CA MET A 532 3.36 19.39 -35.86
C MET A 532 2.95 18.08 -36.53
N THR A 533 3.85 17.43 -37.28
CA THR A 533 3.57 16.12 -37.91
C THR A 533 3.16 15.06 -36.89
N LEU A 534 3.83 15.02 -35.72
CA LEU A 534 3.41 14.13 -34.63
C LEU A 534 2.01 14.49 -34.11
N LEU A 535 1.76 15.77 -33.84
CA LEU A 535 0.48 16.24 -33.32
C LEU A 535 -0.66 16.02 -34.32
N GLU A 536 -0.44 16.13 -35.62
CA GLU A 536 -1.46 15.89 -36.66
C GLU A 536 -2.05 14.46 -36.63
N ARG A 537 -1.29 13.47 -36.13
CA ARG A 537 -1.81 12.12 -35.86
C ARG A 537 -2.87 12.09 -34.75
N TYR A 538 -2.87 13.09 -33.87
CA TYR A 538 -3.74 13.20 -32.69
C TYR A 538 -4.53 14.52 -32.71
N PRO A 539 -5.45 14.71 -33.67
CA PRO A 539 -6.14 16.00 -33.88
C PRO A 539 -7.02 16.46 -32.73
N HIS A 540 -7.40 15.54 -31.83
CA HIS A 540 -8.33 15.78 -30.72
C HIS A 540 -7.65 15.77 -29.34
N ASP A 541 -6.33 15.94 -29.31
CA ASP A 541 -5.57 15.97 -28.08
C ASP A 541 -6.05 17.06 -27.11
N MET A 542 -6.03 16.71 -25.83
CA MET A 542 -6.27 17.63 -24.70
C MET A 542 -4.93 18.26 -24.27
N PRO A 543 -4.91 19.23 -23.33
CA PRO A 543 -3.67 19.65 -22.70
C PRO A 543 -2.88 18.46 -22.12
N PRO A 544 -1.54 18.54 -22.06
CA PRO A 544 -0.69 19.65 -22.53
C PRO A 544 -0.53 19.72 -24.06
N MET A 545 -0.86 18.66 -24.82
CA MET A 545 -0.62 18.58 -26.28
C MET A 545 -1.46 19.57 -27.11
N ALA A 546 -2.65 19.93 -26.65
CA ALA A 546 -3.41 21.01 -27.26
C ALA A 546 -2.66 22.36 -27.20
N CYS A 547 -1.94 22.64 -26.11
CA CYS A 547 -1.10 23.83 -25.98
C CYS A 547 0.15 23.74 -26.86
N ALA A 548 0.76 22.56 -26.96
CA ALA A 548 1.88 22.30 -27.88
C ALA A 548 1.50 22.60 -29.34
N ARG A 549 0.30 22.21 -29.77
CA ARG A 549 -0.21 22.53 -31.12
C ARG A 549 -0.32 24.02 -31.37
N VAL A 550 -0.80 24.79 -30.39
CA VAL A 550 -0.86 26.26 -30.49
C VAL A 550 0.53 26.83 -30.75
N LEU A 551 1.54 26.37 -30.00
CA LEU A 551 2.92 26.82 -30.16
C LEU A 551 3.45 26.48 -31.56
N CYS A 552 3.23 25.25 -32.05
CA CYS A 552 3.61 24.85 -33.40
C CYS A 552 2.95 25.74 -34.47
N LEU A 553 1.64 25.94 -34.40
CA LEU A 553 0.90 26.77 -35.38
C LEU A 553 1.45 28.20 -35.40
N PHE A 554 1.68 28.78 -34.22
CA PHE A 554 2.23 30.13 -34.09
C PHE A 554 3.64 30.21 -34.68
N ALA A 555 4.53 29.29 -34.29
CA ALA A 555 5.93 29.28 -34.73
C ALA A 555 6.07 29.00 -36.25
N LEU A 556 5.13 28.26 -36.85
CA LEU A 556 5.06 28.02 -38.29
C LEU A 556 4.36 29.15 -39.08
N GLY A 557 4.03 30.27 -38.43
CA GLY A 557 3.43 31.45 -39.06
C GLY A 557 1.92 31.32 -39.35
N GLN A 558 1.26 30.27 -38.88
CA GLN A 558 -0.18 30.06 -39.03
C GLN A 558 -0.96 30.75 -37.89
N VAL A 559 -0.77 32.08 -37.77
CA VAL A 559 -1.21 32.86 -36.60
C VAL A 559 -2.73 32.80 -36.38
N ASP A 560 -3.53 32.87 -37.44
CA ASP A 560 -5.00 32.81 -37.33
C ASP A 560 -5.48 31.45 -36.78
N ALA A 561 -4.87 30.36 -37.22
CA ALA A 561 -5.15 29.02 -36.73
C ALA A 561 -4.66 28.85 -35.28
N ALA A 562 -3.49 29.40 -34.96
CA ALA A 562 -2.95 29.40 -33.60
C ALA A 562 -3.88 30.15 -32.63
N GLU A 563 -4.41 31.31 -33.02
CA GLU A 563 -5.34 32.08 -32.20
C GLU A 563 -6.64 31.31 -31.98
N ALA A 564 -7.21 30.71 -33.03
CA ALA A 564 -8.42 29.91 -32.91
C ALA A 564 -8.24 28.73 -31.94
N ALA A 565 -7.13 27.99 -32.09
CA ALA A 565 -6.78 26.88 -31.21
C ALA A 565 -6.56 27.34 -29.76
N LEU A 566 -5.85 28.45 -29.54
CA LEU A 566 -5.60 29.00 -28.20
C LEU A 566 -6.90 29.41 -27.50
N ARG A 567 -7.82 30.05 -28.23
CA ARG A 567 -9.14 30.44 -27.69
C ARG A 567 -9.96 29.21 -27.31
N GLN A 568 -9.91 28.14 -28.11
CA GLN A 568 -10.58 26.88 -27.81
C GLN A 568 -10.00 26.23 -26.54
N VAL A 569 -8.67 26.13 -26.45
CA VAL A 569 -7.99 25.58 -25.28
C VAL A 569 -8.31 26.40 -24.02
N HIS A 570 -8.17 27.72 -24.08
CA HIS A 570 -8.48 28.61 -22.95
C HIS A 570 -9.94 28.53 -22.49
N GLN A 571 -10.87 28.32 -23.42
CA GLN A 571 -12.29 28.16 -23.09
C GLN A 571 -12.55 26.86 -22.30
N ALA A 572 -11.88 25.76 -22.65
CA ALA A 572 -12.06 24.47 -21.99
C ALA A 572 -11.21 24.35 -20.70
N TYR A 573 -9.96 24.80 -20.76
CA TYR A 573 -8.89 24.60 -19.79
C TYR A 573 -8.18 25.92 -19.48
N PRO A 574 -8.86 26.84 -18.77
CA PRO A 574 -8.33 28.19 -18.55
C PRO A 574 -7.06 28.22 -17.68
N SER A 575 -6.87 27.22 -16.82
CA SER A 575 -5.69 27.11 -15.96
C SER A 575 -4.40 27.03 -16.76
N MET A 576 -4.41 26.41 -17.95
CA MET A 576 -3.22 26.30 -18.81
C MET A 576 -2.62 27.67 -19.12
N MET A 577 -3.45 28.66 -19.48
CA MET A 577 -2.97 30.02 -19.75
C MET A 577 -2.76 30.84 -18.48
N ALA A 578 -3.55 30.58 -17.42
CA ALA A 578 -3.38 31.25 -16.13
C ALA A 578 -2.01 30.97 -15.51
N PHE A 579 -1.48 29.75 -15.68
CA PHE A 579 -0.15 29.38 -15.21
C PHE A 579 0.95 29.70 -16.23
N LEU A 580 0.71 29.55 -17.54
CA LEU A 580 1.76 29.78 -18.54
C LEU A 580 2.14 31.26 -18.71
N LEU A 581 1.15 32.16 -18.71
CA LEU A 581 1.36 33.57 -19.10
C LEU A 581 2.08 34.44 -18.06
N PRO A 582 1.89 34.31 -16.73
CA PRO A 582 2.59 35.16 -15.77
C PRO A 582 4.11 34.92 -15.78
N ASP A 583 4.87 35.89 -15.30
CA ASP A 583 6.34 35.76 -15.18
C ASP A 583 6.74 34.91 -13.99
N VAL A 584 5.99 35.01 -12.89
CA VAL A 584 6.15 34.21 -11.67
C VAL A 584 4.78 33.65 -11.28
N VAL A 585 4.76 32.38 -10.87
CA VAL A 585 3.56 31.67 -10.39
C VAL A 585 4.02 30.74 -9.27
N ASP A 586 3.30 30.73 -8.16
CA ASP A 586 3.57 29.81 -7.06
C ASP A 586 3.18 28.37 -7.44
N GLU A 587 3.88 27.40 -6.84
CA GLU A 587 3.51 25.99 -6.99
C GLU A 587 2.12 25.74 -6.38
N PRO A 588 1.20 25.10 -7.13
CA PRO A 588 -0.13 24.77 -6.61
C PRO A 588 -0.01 23.70 -5.52
N ARG A 589 -0.97 23.66 -4.60
CA ARG A 589 -0.99 22.62 -3.56
C ARG A 589 -1.09 21.23 -4.21
N PRO A 590 -0.42 20.21 -3.64
CA PRO A 590 -0.55 18.84 -4.14
C PRO A 590 -2.01 18.40 -4.11
N GLU A 591 -2.49 17.83 -5.21
CA GLU A 591 -3.78 17.16 -5.25
C GLU A 591 -3.64 15.78 -4.59
N TYR A 592 -4.35 15.53 -3.49
CA TYR A 592 -4.37 14.21 -2.85
C TYR A 592 -5.38 13.30 -3.58
N GLY A 593 -4.88 12.37 -4.39
CA GLY A 593 -5.69 11.39 -5.13
C GLY A 593 -4.87 10.68 -6.21
N PRO A 594 -5.39 9.60 -6.81
CA PRO A 594 -4.69 8.92 -7.91
C PRO A 594 -4.73 9.78 -9.20
N GLY A 595 -3.57 10.24 -9.66
CA GLY A 595 -3.39 10.95 -10.93
C GLY A 595 -3.47 12.48 -10.85
N VAL A 596 -3.34 13.15 -12.00
CA VAL A 596 -3.40 14.62 -12.14
C VAL A 596 -4.73 15.03 -12.78
N ALA A 597 -5.42 16.03 -12.25
CA ALA A 597 -6.66 16.53 -12.84
C ALA A 597 -6.42 17.17 -14.22
N LEU A 598 -7.13 16.69 -15.25
CA LEU A 598 -7.05 17.24 -16.61
C LEU A 598 -7.46 18.72 -16.66
N GLY A 599 -6.53 19.56 -17.10
CA GLY A 599 -6.61 21.02 -17.12
C GLY A 599 -6.69 21.66 -15.74
N GLY A 600 -6.31 20.92 -14.69
CA GLY A 600 -6.18 21.37 -13.31
C GLY A 600 -4.98 22.30 -13.10
N GLU A 601 -4.80 22.79 -11.88
CA GLU A 601 -3.70 23.70 -11.55
C GLU A 601 -2.34 22.98 -11.56
N VAL A 602 -2.29 21.74 -11.06
CA VAL A 602 -1.08 20.91 -11.06
C VAL A 602 -0.59 20.61 -12.48
N GLU A 603 -1.48 20.16 -13.39
CA GLU A 603 -1.11 19.91 -14.80
C GLU A 603 -0.65 21.20 -15.49
N ALA A 604 -1.32 22.32 -15.23
CA ALA A 604 -0.98 23.61 -15.82
C ALA A 604 0.39 24.14 -15.33
N TRP A 605 0.72 23.88 -14.06
CA TRP A 605 2.02 24.19 -13.49
C TRP A 605 3.12 23.30 -14.07
N GLN A 606 2.91 21.98 -14.17
CA GLN A 606 3.86 21.06 -14.82
C GLN A 606 4.12 21.45 -16.28
N HIS A 607 3.05 21.69 -17.05
CA HIS A 607 3.16 22.19 -18.42
C HIS A 607 3.97 23.48 -18.51
N ARG A 608 3.79 24.41 -17.56
CA ARG A 608 4.59 25.64 -17.51
C ARG A 608 6.08 25.33 -17.35
N GLN A 609 6.45 24.42 -16.44
CA GLN A 609 7.85 24.04 -16.22
C GLN A 609 8.47 23.50 -17.52
N ASP A 610 7.75 22.61 -18.21
CA ASP A 610 8.28 21.93 -19.39
C ASP A 610 8.37 22.82 -20.63
N MET A 611 7.41 23.75 -20.80
CA MET A 611 7.13 24.38 -22.09
C MET A 611 7.27 25.89 -22.13
N ARG A 612 7.33 26.59 -20.98
CA ARG A 612 7.32 28.06 -21.00
C ARG A 612 8.52 28.62 -21.74
N GLU A 613 9.69 28.02 -21.61
CA GLU A 613 10.89 28.46 -22.34
C GLU A 613 10.71 28.41 -23.85
N ALA A 614 10.12 27.33 -24.38
CA ALA A 614 9.81 27.23 -25.81
C ALA A 614 8.83 28.32 -26.26
N TRP A 615 7.80 28.62 -25.46
CA TRP A 615 6.86 29.72 -25.74
C TRP A 615 7.52 31.10 -25.71
N VAL A 616 8.43 31.35 -24.78
CA VAL A 616 9.20 32.60 -24.71
C VAL A 616 10.10 32.73 -25.93
N ARG A 617 10.84 31.67 -26.27
CA ARG A 617 11.77 31.64 -27.40
C ARG A 617 11.08 31.86 -28.74
N ALA A 618 9.88 31.30 -28.92
CA ALA A 618 9.07 31.53 -30.11
C ALA A 618 8.46 32.95 -30.18
N GLY A 619 8.42 33.69 -29.06
CA GLY A 619 7.69 34.95 -28.94
C GLY A 619 6.19 34.79 -28.70
N ALA A 620 5.73 33.55 -28.48
CA ALA A 620 4.32 33.21 -28.32
C ALA A 620 3.70 33.77 -27.03
N ILE A 621 4.48 33.98 -25.96
CA ILE A 621 3.99 34.59 -24.71
C ILE A 621 3.47 36.02 -24.95
N GLN A 622 4.23 36.85 -25.68
CA GLN A 622 3.83 38.25 -25.91
C GLN A 622 2.63 38.34 -26.85
N TRP A 623 2.61 37.49 -27.87
CA TRP A 623 1.45 37.34 -28.74
C TRP A 623 0.19 36.95 -27.94
N ALA A 624 0.27 35.89 -27.11
CA ALA A 624 -0.86 35.41 -26.33
C ALA A 624 -1.39 36.45 -25.32
N ARG A 625 -0.49 37.22 -24.67
CA ARG A 625 -0.88 38.36 -23.80
C ARG A 625 -1.67 39.44 -24.56
N GLY A 626 -1.33 39.67 -25.84
CA GLY A 626 -2.00 40.65 -26.71
C GLY A 626 -3.44 40.27 -27.07
N LEU A 627 -3.83 38.99 -27.01
CA LEU A 627 -5.13 38.49 -27.46
C LEU A 627 -6.31 38.81 -26.52
N LYS A 628 -6.02 39.40 -25.34
CA LYS A 628 -7.01 39.78 -24.30
C LYS A 628 -8.05 38.67 -24.10
N LEU A 629 -7.57 37.46 -23.81
CA LEU A 629 -8.41 36.29 -23.59
C LEU A 629 -9.47 36.63 -22.54
N LYS A 630 -10.76 36.42 -22.89
CA LYS A 630 -11.85 36.73 -21.98
C LYS A 630 -11.69 35.89 -20.72
N LYS A 631 -11.93 36.49 -19.55
CA LYS A 631 -12.09 35.72 -18.31
C LYS A 631 -13.19 34.70 -18.59
N PRO A 632 -12.91 33.39 -18.48
CA PRO A 632 -13.94 32.39 -18.71
C PRO A 632 -15.12 32.71 -17.80
N PRO A 633 -16.37 32.46 -18.23
CA PRO A 633 -17.48 32.47 -17.27
C PRO A 633 -17.05 31.58 -16.11
N ALA A 634 -17.18 32.07 -14.87
CA ALA A 634 -16.90 31.27 -13.68
C ALA A 634 -17.54 29.90 -13.94
N LYS A 635 -16.73 28.83 -14.02
CA LYS A 635 -17.28 27.48 -14.13
C LYS A 635 -18.27 27.45 -12.98
N LYS A 636 -19.57 27.36 -13.28
CA LYS A 636 -20.54 26.92 -12.27
C LYS A 636 -19.83 25.73 -11.67
N PRO A 637 -19.59 25.71 -10.34
CA PRO A 637 -18.89 24.59 -9.73
C PRO A 637 -19.47 23.38 -10.40
N ALA A 638 -18.61 22.59 -11.05
CA ALA A 638 -19.09 21.37 -11.66
C ALA A 638 -19.94 20.78 -10.55
N MET A 639 -21.26 20.68 -10.78
CA MET A 639 -22.05 19.88 -9.90
C MET A 639 -21.28 18.58 -10.00
N THR A 640 -20.53 18.23 -8.96
CA THR A 640 -20.65 16.90 -8.42
C THR A 640 -22.14 16.70 -8.50
N LYS A 641 -22.57 15.94 -9.52
CA LYS A 641 -23.87 15.35 -9.46
C LYS A 641 -23.75 14.58 -8.17
N ALA A 642 -24.21 15.20 -7.07
CA ALA A 642 -25.02 14.48 -6.15
C ALA A 642 -25.93 13.68 -7.07
N VAL A 643 -25.73 12.37 -7.06
CA VAL A 643 -26.76 11.42 -7.45
C VAL A 643 -27.91 11.74 -6.50
N VAL A 644 -28.66 12.80 -6.81
CA VAL A 644 -29.99 12.99 -6.29
C VAL A 644 -30.81 12.10 -7.19
N ASN A 645 -31.14 10.94 -6.66
CA ASN A 645 -32.24 10.10 -7.08
C ASN A 645 -33.47 10.99 -7.34
N LYS A 646 -33.66 11.46 -8.58
CA LYS A 646 -34.96 11.88 -9.08
C LYS A 646 -35.45 10.76 -9.98
N ALA A 647 -36.43 10.04 -9.46
CA ALA A 647 -37.17 8.99 -10.13
C ALA A 647 -37.49 9.39 -11.57
N ARG A 648 -36.86 8.72 -12.53
CA ARG A 648 -37.39 8.54 -13.88
C ARG A 648 -38.36 7.35 -13.84
N PRO A 649 -39.37 7.32 -14.74
CA PRO A 649 -40.43 6.31 -14.73
C PRO A 649 -39.81 4.93 -14.85
N GLN A 650 -40.26 3.99 -14.01
CA GLN A 650 -39.80 2.60 -14.01
C GLN A 650 -39.82 2.03 -15.43
N PRO A 651 -38.66 1.70 -16.02
CA PRO A 651 -38.59 0.58 -16.93
C PRO A 651 -38.80 -0.68 -16.08
N SER A 652 -39.55 -1.65 -16.62
CA SER A 652 -39.91 -2.90 -15.94
C SER A 652 -38.71 -3.53 -15.19
N LYS A 653 -38.94 -3.89 -13.92
CA LYS A 653 -38.08 -4.68 -13.03
C LYS A 653 -36.96 -5.44 -13.75
N ALA A 654 -35.75 -4.89 -13.72
CA ALA A 654 -34.51 -5.67 -13.77
C ALA A 654 -33.81 -5.43 -12.42
N ALA A 655 -33.51 -6.52 -11.72
CA ALA A 655 -32.99 -6.52 -10.34
C ALA A 655 -31.54 -5.99 -10.26
N PRO A 656 -31.06 -5.59 -9.05
CA PRO A 656 -29.66 -5.22 -8.86
C PRO A 656 -28.76 -6.44 -9.10
N PHE A 657 -27.60 -6.25 -9.75
CA PHE A 657 -26.52 -7.24 -9.66
C PHE A 657 -26.17 -7.46 -8.18
N GLY A 658 -26.36 -8.68 -7.69
CA GLY A 658 -25.97 -9.10 -6.33
C GLY A 658 -27.02 -9.00 -5.22
N ALA A 659 -28.33 -8.92 -5.54
CA ALA A 659 -29.39 -8.97 -4.51
C ALA A 659 -29.93 -10.38 -4.19
N GLU A 660 -29.45 -11.42 -4.87
CA GLU A 660 -29.81 -12.82 -4.62
C GLU A 660 -28.54 -13.61 -4.32
N GLY A 661 -28.54 -14.37 -3.22
CA GLY A 661 -27.41 -15.20 -2.81
C GLY A 661 -27.08 -16.30 -3.82
N PHE A 662 -25.92 -16.95 -3.67
CA PHE A 662 -25.61 -18.15 -4.43
C PHE A 662 -26.52 -19.29 -3.96
N GLU A 663 -27.18 -19.99 -4.89
CA GLU A 663 -28.24 -20.98 -4.62
C GLU A 663 -27.92 -22.31 -5.32
N ALA A 664 -28.62 -23.39 -4.95
CA ALA A 664 -28.41 -24.71 -5.56
C ALA A 664 -28.67 -24.73 -7.09
N SER A 665 -29.58 -23.90 -7.58
CA SER A 665 -29.86 -23.70 -9.02
C SER A 665 -28.65 -23.11 -9.76
N HIS A 666 -27.96 -22.15 -9.13
CA HIS A 666 -26.73 -21.54 -9.63
C HIS A 666 -25.58 -22.56 -9.69
N GLU A 667 -25.42 -23.38 -8.65
CA GLU A 667 -24.46 -24.49 -8.65
C GLU A 667 -24.74 -25.49 -9.79
N GLN A 668 -26.00 -25.84 -10.01
CA GLN A 668 -26.39 -26.75 -11.10
C GLN A 668 -26.10 -26.16 -12.48
N SER A 669 -26.28 -24.85 -12.66
CA SER A 669 -25.90 -24.14 -13.90
C SER A 669 -24.40 -24.20 -14.15
N LEU A 670 -23.58 -23.93 -13.13
CA LEU A 670 -22.12 -24.00 -13.28
C LEU A 670 -21.64 -25.44 -13.54
N ARG A 671 -22.25 -26.45 -12.92
CA ARG A 671 -21.94 -27.86 -13.21
C ARG A 671 -22.25 -28.27 -14.65
N HIS A 672 -23.17 -27.57 -15.32
CA HIS A 672 -23.47 -27.81 -16.74
C HIS A 672 -22.43 -27.16 -17.66
N SER A 673 -22.02 -25.91 -17.37
CA SER A 673 -21.03 -25.18 -18.18
C SER A 673 -19.57 -25.60 -17.88
N PHE A 674 -19.32 -26.08 -16.66
CA PHE A 674 -18.01 -26.48 -16.13
C PHE A 674 -18.10 -27.88 -15.50
N ASN A 675 -17.79 -28.91 -16.31
CA ASN A 675 -17.76 -30.32 -15.90
C ASN A 675 -16.85 -30.57 -14.67
N ASP A 676 -15.76 -29.81 -14.53
CA ASP A 676 -14.88 -29.81 -13.34
C ASP A 676 -15.24 -28.66 -12.38
N TYR A 677 -16.50 -28.64 -11.94
CA TYR A 677 -17.00 -27.66 -10.97
C TYR A 677 -16.18 -27.59 -9.67
N PRO A 678 -15.74 -28.72 -9.06
CA PRO A 678 -14.91 -28.66 -7.85
C PRO A 678 -13.64 -27.83 -8.05
N ARG A 679 -12.96 -27.95 -9.20
CA ARG A 679 -11.80 -27.12 -9.54
C ARG A 679 -12.15 -25.64 -9.68
N LEU A 680 -13.23 -25.32 -10.40
CA LEU A 680 -13.70 -23.94 -10.53
C LEU A 680 -13.96 -23.30 -9.16
N HIS A 681 -14.63 -24.04 -8.27
CA HIS A 681 -14.89 -23.59 -6.91
C HIS A 681 -13.59 -23.38 -6.13
N GLY A 682 -12.64 -24.31 -6.21
CA GLY A 682 -11.32 -24.18 -5.56
C GLY A 682 -10.57 -22.93 -6.02
N LEU A 683 -10.55 -22.67 -7.33
CA LEU A 683 -9.92 -21.50 -7.92
C LEU A 683 -10.54 -20.20 -7.41
N LEU A 684 -11.86 -20.06 -7.48
CA LEU A 684 -12.55 -18.86 -6.99
C LEU A 684 -12.41 -18.69 -5.47
N THR A 685 -12.29 -19.79 -4.73
CA THR A 685 -11.99 -19.74 -3.28
C THR A 685 -10.60 -19.16 -3.04
N ALA A 686 -9.57 -19.63 -3.76
CA ALA A 686 -8.22 -19.09 -3.63
C ALA A 686 -8.13 -17.61 -4.04
N VAL A 687 -8.89 -17.19 -5.05
CA VAL A 687 -8.99 -15.78 -5.44
C VAL A 687 -9.64 -14.94 -4.34
N ALA A 688 -10.75 -15.42 -3.75
CA ALA A 688 -11.38 -14.73 -2.62
C ALA A 688 -10.49 -14.71 -1.37
N TRP A 689 -9.68 -15.75 -1.18
CA TRP A 689 -8.76 -15.91 -0.05
C TRP A 689 -7.36 -15.34 -0.33
N SER A 690 -7.17 -14.61 -1.40
CA SER A 690 -5.88 -14.00 -1.70
C SER A 690 -5.54 -12.92 -0.66
N PRO A 691 -4.28 -12.87 -0.16
CA PRO A 691 -3.78 -11.75 0.63
C PRO A 691 -3.99 -10.41 -0.09
N ASP A 692 -3.84 -10.41 -1.41
CA ASP A 692 -4.02 -9.26 -2.29
C ASP A 692 -5.34 -9.25 -3.05
N LEU A 693 -5.82 -8.05 -3.40
CA LEU A 693 -7.03 -7.91 -4.21
C LEU A 693 -6.71 -8.27 -5.67
N LEU A 694 -7.12 -9.47 -6.08
CA LEU A 694 -7.01 -9.89 -7.48
C LEU A 694 -8.15 -9.30 -8.30
N MET A 695 -7.82 -8.51 -9.32
CA MET A 695 -8.81 -7.91 -10.21
C MET A 695 -9.45 -8.96 -11.10
N PRO A 696 -10.75 -8.83 -11.46
CA PRO A 696 -11.46 -9.81 -12.29
C PRO A 696 -10.70 -10.26 -13.55
N MET A 697 -10.04 -9.34 -14.25
CA MET A 697 -9.28 -9.69 -15.46
C MET A 697 -8.14 -10.69 -15.22
N GLN A 698 -7.58 -10.77 -14.01
CA GLN A 698 -6.47 -11.68 -13.68
C GLN A 698 -6.93 -13.14 -13.52
N TRP A 699 -8.14 -13.35 -12.98
CA TRP A 699 -8.66 -14.69 -12.70
C TRP A 699 -9.81 -15.12 -13.62
N LEU A 700 -10.47 -14.20 -14.33
CA LEU A 700 -11.51 -14.55 -15.30
C LEU A 700 -10.94 -15.34 -16.48
N GLN A 701 -9.73 -15.02 -16.95
CA GLN A 701 -9.11 -15.76 -18.06
C GLN A 701 -8.92 -17.26 -17.73
N PRO A 702 -8.24 -17.67 -16.64
CA PRO A 702 -8.11 -19.09 -16.30
C PRO A 702 -9.45 -19.75 -15.97
N VAL A 703 -10.42 -19.00 -15.41
CA VAL A 703 -11.78 -19.51 -15.20
C VAL A 703 -12.48 -19.81 -16.52
N MET A 704 -12.51 -18.87 -17.48
CA MET A 704 -13.13 -19.08 -18.79
C MET A 704 -12.43 -20.18 -19.60
N ALA A 705 -11.10 -20.31 -19.47
CA ALA A 705 -10.33 -21.39 -20.11
C ALA A 705 -10.72 -22.79 -19.61
N SER A 706 -11.29 -22.90 -18.40
CA SER A 706 -11.74 -24.17 -17.82
C SER A 706 -13.16 -24.59 -18.25
N ARG A 707 -13.84 -23.78 -19.07
CA ARG A 707 -15.20 -24.08 -19.57
C ARG A 707 -15.19 -25.35 -20.43
N SER A 708 -16.21 -26.18 -20.28
CA SER A 708 -16.25 -27.52 -20.92
C SER A 708 -16.48 -27.49 -22.42
N ALA A 709 -17.05 -26.40 -22.94
CA ALA A 709 -17.19 -26.12 -24.36
C ALA A 709 -17.08 -24.59 -24.57
N PRO A 710 -16.72 -24.11 -25.78
CA PRO A 710 -16.83 -22.69 -26.10
C PRO A 710 -18.28 -22.20 -25.94
N ALA A 711 -18.48 -20.96 -25.48
CA ALA A 711 -19.83 -20.37 -25.43
C ALA A 711 -20.39 -20.28 -26.85
N GLY A 712 -21.63 -20.73 -27.04
CA GLY A 712 -22.30 -20.71 -28.34
C GLY A 712 -22.70 -19.29 -28.78
N ASN A 713 -22.83 -18.37 -27.83
CA ASN A 713 -23.12 -16.95 -28.07
C ASN A 713 -22.75 -16.07 -26.85
N LEU A 714 -22.87 -14.75 -27.02
CA LEU A 714 -22.57 -13.75 -25.99
C LEU A 714 -23.51 -13.83 -24.77
N ASP A 715 -24.76 -14.23 -24.97
CA ASP A 715 -25.75 -14.33 -23.88
C ASP A 715 -25.42 -15.48 -22.93
N GLU A 716 -24.99 -16.63 -23.47
CA GLU A 716 -24.52 -17.78 -22.71
C GLU A 716 -23.26 -17.44 -21.89
N MET A 717 -22.34 -16.69 -22.48
CA MET A 717 -21.13 -16.23 -21.79
C MET A 717 -21.45 -15.21 -20.68
N ASN A 718 -22.39 -14.29 -20.92
CA ASN A 718 -22.86 -13.34 -19.90
C ASN A 718 -23.60 -14.06 -18.76
N ALA A 719 -24.36 -15.12 -19.05
CA ALA A 719 -25.02 -15.93 -18.04
C ALA A 719 -24.02 -16.67 -17.15
N ASP A 720 -23.00 -17.30 -17.73
CA ASP A 720 -21.93 -17.94 -16.96
C ASP A 720 -21.18 -16.92 -16.08
N LEU A 721 -20.86 -15.73 -16.62
CA LEU A 721 -20.20 -14.66 -15.88
C LEU A 721 -21.04 -14.16 -14.71
N ASP A 722 -22.35 -13.98 -14.86
CA ASP A 722 -23.23 -13.56 -13.76
C ASP A 722 -23.19 -14.59 -12.62
N VAL A 723 -23.29 -15.88 -12.94
CA VAL A 723 -23.28 -16.94 -11.93
C VAL A 723 -21.91 -17.09 -11.27
N ILE A 724 -20.81 -16.93 -12.01
CA ILE A 724 -19.45 -16.91 -11.47
C ILE A 724 -19.26 -15.75 -10.50
N MET A 725 -19.72 -14.55 -10.86
CA MET A 725 -19.63 -13.38 -9.99
C MET A 725 -20.47 -13.55 -8.71
N ARG A 726 -21.62 -14.23 -8.78
CA ARG A 726 -22.41 -14.58 -7.59
C ARG A 726 -21.66 -15.54 -6.67
N LEU A 727 -21.01 -16.57 -7.22
CA LEU A 727 -20.18 -17.49 -6.43
C LEU A 727 -19.01 -16.74 -5.78
N TYR A 728 -18.27 -15.92 -6.55
CA TYR A 728 -17.18 -15.10 -6.03
C TYR A 728 -17.62 -14.17 -4.90
N ASN A 729 -18.75 -13.48 -5.07
CA ASN A 729 -19.30 -12.59 -4.04
C ASN A 729 -19.77 -13.35 -2.80
N SER A 730 -20.35 -14.55 -2.96
CA SER A 730 -20.71 -15.43 -1.85
C SER A 730 -19.49 -15.83 -1.02
N LEU A 731 -18.42 -16.28 -1.69
CA LEU A 731 -17.17 -16.67 -1.04
C LEU A 731 -16.50 -15.51 -0.29
N ASN A 732 -16.55 -14.29 -0.85
CA ASN A 732 -16.09 -13.08 -0.15
C ASN A 732 -17.01 -12.73 1.04
N GLY A 733 -18.33 -12.89 0.89
CA GLY A 733 -19.29 -12.66 1.97
C GLY A 733 -19.07 -13.62 3.14
N GLU A 734 -18.88 -14.91 2.87
CA GLU A 734 -18.49 -15.91 3.87
C GLU A 734 -17.19 -15.54 4.58
N LEU A 735 -16.19 -15.07 3.82
CA LEU A 735 -14.92 -14.64 4.37
C LEU A 735 -15.07 -13.47 5.36
N LEU A 736 -15.87 -12.47 5.02
CA LEU A 736 -16.06 -11.26 5.83
C LEU A 736 -16.96 -11.49 7.06
N THR A 737 -17.81 -12.51 7.02
CA THR A 737 -18.80 -12.78 8.09
C THR A 737 -18.33 -13.84 9.09
N THR A 738 -17.36 -14.68 8.72
CA THR A 738 -16.77 -15.71 9.62
C THR A 738 -15.76 -15.06 10.58
N GLY A 739 -15.87 -15.32 11.88
CA GLY A 739 -14.95 -14.75 12.89
C GLY A 739 -13.53 -15.32 12.78
N ILE A 740 -12.52 -14.52 13.16
CA ILE A 740 -11.09 -14.92 13.13
C ILE A 740 -10.81 -16.18 13.98
N GLY A 741 -11.63 -16.41 15.02
CA GLY A 741 -11.54 -17.57 15.91
C GLY A 741 -12.43 -18.77 15.54
N ASP A 742 -13.26 -18.65 14.50
CA ASP A 742 -14.21 -19.69 14.12
C ASP A 742 -13.56 -20.75 13.22
N ALA A 743 -14.18 -21.93 13.16
CA ALA A 743 -13.77 -22.98 12.23
C ALA A 743 -13.95 -22.48 10.79
N LYS A 744 -12.87 -22.68 10.01
CA LYS A 744 -12.72 -22.35 8.60
C LYS A 744 -13.91 -22.88 7.77
N PRO A 745 -14.33 -22.20 6.69
CA PRO A 745 -15.23 -22.80 5.71
C PRO A 745 -14.49 -23.84 4.83
N ALA A 746 -14.10 -24.99 5.41
CA ALA A 746 -13.71 -26.18 4.64
C ALA A 746 -14.94 -27.02 4.23
N ASP A 747 -16.09 -26.71 4.83
CA ASP A 747 -17.34 -27.47 4.67
C ASP A 747 -17.81 -27.54 3.22
N HIS A 748 -17.55 -26.52 2.40
CA HIS A 748 -17.88 -26.54 0.98
C HIS A 748 -17.00 -27.51 0.20
N ALA A 749 -15.68 -27.49 0.41
CA ALA A 749 -14.75 -28.43 -0.23
C ALA A 749 -15.04 -29.88 0.22
N LEU A 750 -15.28 -30.08 1.51
CA LEU A 750 -15.61 -31.39 2.09
C LEU A 750 -17.02 -31.88 1.69
N ARG A 751 -17.99 -30.98 1.50
CA ARG A 751 -19.31 -31.31 0.91
C ARG A 751 -19.15 -31.79 -0.53
N LEU A 752 -18.31 -31.12 -1.33
CA LEU A 752 -18.06 -31.54 -2.72
C LEU A 752 -17.34 -32.90 -2.78
N ALA A 753 -16.48 -33.19 -1.81
CA ALA A 753 -15.75 -34.46 -1.71
C ALA A 753 -16.57 -35.64 -1.16
N ARG A 754 -17.66 -35.37 -0.41
CA ARG A 754 -18.48 -36.41 0.24
C ARG A 754 -19.07 -37.45 -0.73
N ASP A 755 -19.41 -37.03 -1.94
CA ASP A 755 -20.02 -37.89 -2.95
C ASP A 755 -18.99 -38.49 -3.92
N GLU A 756 -17.83 -37.85 -4.09
CA GLU A 756 -16.78 -38.28 -5.02
C GLU A 756 -15.38 -37.87 -4.51
N PRO A 757 -14.52 -38.82 -4.09
CA PRO A 757 -13.18 -38.51 -3.58
C PRO A 757 -12.30 -37.74 -4.56
N ALA A 758 -12.52 -37.91 -5.87
CA ALA A 758 -11.79 -37.18 -6.91
C ALA A 758 -12.06 -35.67 -6.91
N ALA A 759 -13.23 -35.25 -6.42
CA ALA A 759 -13.60 -33.84 -6.30
C ALA A 759 -12.70 -33.08 -5.32
N LEU A 760 -12.17 -33.77 -4.28
CA LEU A 760 -11.22 -33.18 -3.34
C LEU A 760 -9.93 -32.76 -4.04
N TYR A 761 -9.37 -33.65 -4.87
CA TYR A 761 -8.13 -33.37 -5.60
C TYR A 761 -8.35 -32.29 -6.65
N ALA A 762 -9.47 -32.33 -7.38
CA ALA A 762 -9.83 -31.31 -8.36
C ALA A 762 -10.00 -29.94 -7.71
N TRP A 763 -10.65 -29.87 -6.55
CA TRP A 763 -10.77 -28.65 -5.75
C TRP A 763 -9.40 -28.13 -5.30
N ALA A 764 -8.54 -28.98 -4.75
CA ALA A 764 -7.18 -28.60 -4.32
C ALA A 764 -6.35 -28.08 -5.52
N ALA A 765 -6.49 -28.71 -6.69
CA ALA A 765 -5.85 -28.27 -7.91
C ALA A 765 -6.33 -26.88 -8.36
N GLY A 766 -7.64 -26.61 -8.29
CA GLY A 766 -8.19 -25.28 -8.55
C GLY A 766 -7.68 -24.25 -7.55
N PHE A 767 -7.63 -24.59 -6.27
CA PHE A 767 -7.14 -23.69 -5.23
C PHE A 767 -5.67 -23.31 -5.45
N VAL A 768 -4.81 -24.28 -5.74
CA VAL A 768 -3.40 -24.01 -6.07
C VAL A 768 -3.29 -23.14 -7.32
N GLN A 769 -4.03 -23.45 -8.38
CA GLN A 769 -4.05 -22.67 -9.62
C GLN A 769 -4.47 -21.21 -9.37
N GLY A 770 -5.47 -20.98 -8.53
CA GLY A 770 -5.89 -19.62 -8.15
C GLY A 770 -4.88 -18.92 -7.25
N ALA A 771 -4.21 -19.63 -6.34
CA ALA A 771 -3.19 -19.06 -5.46
C ALA A 771 -1.92 -18.63 -6.21
N GLU A 772 -1.56 -19.33 -7.30
CA GLU A 772 -0.43 -18.98 -8.18
C GLU A 772 -0.58 -17.56 -8.77
N LEU A 773 -1.82 -17.04 -8.90
CA LEU A 773 -2.09 -15.66 -9.32
C LEU A 773 -1.69 -14.60 -8.29
N ALA A 774 -1.44 -14.99 -7.03
CA ALA A 774 -1.09 -14.12 -5.91
C ALA A 774 0.22 -14.53 -5.22
N THR A 775 1.18 -15.08 -5.98
CA THR A 775 2.42 -15.66 -5.43
C THR A 775 3.20 -14.69 -4.52
N ALA A 776 3.31 -13.42 -4.91
CA ALA A 776 3.99 -12.38 -4.13
C ALA A 776 3.28 -12.13 -2.79
N GLY A 777 1.96 -11.89 -2.82
CA GLY A 777 1.16 -11.66 -1.61
C GLY A 777 1.21 -12.82 -0.62
N TRP A 778 1.18 -14.06 -1.10
CA TRP A 778 1.33 -15.24 -0.25
C TRP A 778 2.73 -15.36 0.37
N ARG A 779 3.79 -14.99 -0.35
CA ARG A 779 5.14 -14.95 0.22
C ARG A 779 5.28 -13.87 1.29
N GLN A 780 4.81 -12.65 1.02
CA GLN A 780 4.81 -11.54 2.00
C GLN A 780 4.02 -11.89 3.26
N ALA A 781 2.94 -12.65 3.10
CA ALA A 781 2.13 -13.17 4.20
C ALA A 781 2.78 -14.38 4.93
N GLY A 782 4.04 -14.72 4.64
CA GLY A 782 4.81 -15.80 5.27
C GLY A 782 4.38 -17.21 4.86
N ARG A 783 3.75 -17.37 3.69
CA ARG A 783 3.26 -18.65 3.13
C ARG A 783 3.67 -18.81 1.67
N PRO A 784 4.97 -18.94 1.35
CA PRO A 784 5.42 -19.11 -0.03
C PRO A 784 4.78 -20.34 -0.68
N LEU A 785 4.47 -20.24 -1.98
CA LEU A 785 3.96 -21.35 -2.77
C LEU A 785 5.10 -22.32 -3.11
N THR A 786 5.34 -23.27 -2.22
CA THR A 786 6.29 -24.38 -2.42
C THR A 786 5.54 -25.71 -2.36
N ALA A 787 5.94 -26.64 -3.23
CA ALA A 787 5.42 -28.00 -3.27
C ALA A 787 6.03 -28.92 -2.20
N LYS A 788 7.07 -28.46 -1.49
CA LYS A 788 7.85 -29.28 -0.56
C LYS A 788 7.29 -29.25 0.86
N ASP A 789 7.04 -28.06 1.40
CA ASP A 789 6.77 -27.85 2.82
C ASP A 789 5.55 -26.95 3.07
N GLY A 790 5.00 -26.99 4.30
CA GLY A 790 3.91 -26.11 4.74
C GLY A 790 2.53 -26.41 4.13
N ALA A 791 1.61 -25.47 4.28
CA ALA A 791 0.22 -25.61 3.82
C ALA A 791 0.14 -25.78 2.29
N PHE A 792 0.93 -25.01 1.54
CA PHE A 792 1.00 -25.17 0.08
C PHE A 792 1.64 -26.49 -0.32
N GLY A 793 2.64 -27.02 0.39
CA GLY A 793 3.18 -28.36 0.11
C GLY A 793 2.12 -29.46 0.25
N ALA A 794 1.24 -29.35 1.26
CA ALA A 794 0.09 -30.23 1.39
C ALA A 794 -0.92 -30.08 0.23
N LEU A 795 -1.26 -28.85 -0.15
CA LEU A 795 -2.19 -28.57 -1.26
C LEU A 795 -1.64 -29.00 -2.63
N TYR A 796 -0.35 -28.77 -2.90
CA TYR A 796 0.33 -29.23 -4.12
C TYR A 796 0.35 -30.76 -4.23
N ARG A 797 0.53 -31.48 -3.11
CA ARG A 797 0.43 -32.95 -3.08
C ARG A 797 -0.97 -33.44 -3.43
N LEU A 798 -2.01 -32.83 -2.85
CA LEU A 798 -3.41 -33.15 -3.18
C LEU A 798 -3.73 -32.79 -4.64
N ALA A 799 -3.29 -31.62 -5.11
CA ALA A 799 -3.46 -31.15 -6.48
C ALA A 799 -2.78 -32.06 -7.51
N GLY A 800 -1.63 -32.64 -7.18
CA GLY A 800 -0.89 -33.59 -8.04
C GLY A 800 -1.65 -34.89 -8.32
N ARG A 801 -2.71 -35.20 -7.57
CA ARG A 801 -3.58 -36.36 -7.80
C ARG A 801 -4.71 -36.06 -8.80
N ALA A 802 -4.99 -34.80 -9.09
CA ALA A 802 -6.00 -34.40 -10.07
C ALA A 802 -5.49 -34.50 -11.52
N PRO A 803 -6.37 -34.76 -12.50
CA PRO A 803 -6.02 -34.60 -13.90
C PRO A 803 -5.63 -33.15 -14.22
N GLY A 804 -4.86 -32.96 -15.30
CA GLY A 804 -4.59 -31.62 -15.81
C GLY A 804 -5.83 -31.00 -16.45
N THR A 805 -5.84 -29.68 -16.61
CA THR A 805 -6.93 -28.96 -17.27
C THR A 805 -6.86 -29.13 -18.80
N PRO A 806 -7.97 -28.85 -19.54
CA PRO A 806 -7.97 -28.90 -21.00
C PRO A 806 -6.94 -27.98 -21.68
N ASP A 807 -6.62 -26.84 -21.05
CA ASP A 807 -5.57 -25.89 -21.47
C ASP A 807 -4.15 -26.29 -21.03
N GLY A 808 -4.00 -27.44 -20.36
CA GLY A 808 -2.71 -28.07 -20.09
C GLY A 808 -2.07 -27.72 -18.74
N TRP A 809 -2.76 -27.01 -17.85
CA TRP A 809 -2.27 -26.76 -16.48
C TRP A 809 -2.20 -28.07 -15.68
N ARG A 810 -1.11 -28.23 -14.92
CA ARG A 810 -0.88 -29.34 -13.96
C ARG A 810 -0.08 -28.82 -12.77
N ALA A 811 -0.32 -29.40 -11.59
CA ALA A 811 0.51 -29.16 -10.41
C ALA A 811 1.96 -29.62 -10.71
N LYS A 812 2.92 -28.73 -10.45
CA LYS A 812 4.35 -28.95 -10.70
C LYS A 812 5.13 -28.81 -9.39
N ASN A 813 6.22 -29.55 -9.24
CA ASN A 813 7.18 -29.35 -8.15
C ASN A 813 7.93 -28.01 -8.32
N ASP A 814 8.75 -27.66 -7.33
CA ASP A 814 9.53 -26.41 -7.30
C ASP A 814 10.53 -26.30 -8.49
N GLN A 815 10.83 -27.41 -9.17
CA GLN A 815 11.70 -27.47 -10.34
C GLN A 815 10.92 -27.41 -11.68
N GLY A 816 9.59 -27.26 -11.64
CA GLY A 816 8.75 -27.17 -12.84
C GLY A 816 8.35 -28.51 -13.47
N GLN A 817 8.65 -29.64 -12.80
CA GLN A 817 8.27 -30.96 -13.27
C GLN A 817 6.86 -31.32 -12.76
N PRO A 818 5.99 -31.96 -13.56
CA PRO A 818 4.67 -32.39 -13.10
C PRO A 818 4.78 -33.31 -11.87
N LEU A 819 3.98 -33.04 -10.84
CA LEU A 819 3.81 -33.96 -9.73
C LEU A 819 3.07 -35.20 -10.23
N LEU A 820 3.66 -36.39 -10.02
CA LEU A 820 3.09 -37.66 -10.46
C LEU A 820 2.07 -38.18 -9.43
N GLN A 821 1.05 -38.89 -9.91
CA GLN A 821 0.08 -39.61 -9.07
C GLN A 821 0.80 -40.69 -8.26
N GLY A 822 1.18 -40.36 -7.03
CA GLY A 822 1.65 -41.32 -6.03
C GLY A 822 0.56 -41.60 -5.01
N LEU A 823 0.16 -42.87 -4.89
CA LEU A 823 -0.62 -43.40 -3.78
C LEU A 823 0.33 -43.59 -2.59
N GLN A 824 0.40 -42.62 -1.69
CA GLN A 824 1.01 -42.82 -0.37
C GLN A 824 -0.03 -42.47 0.69
N ASP A 825 -0.31 -43.47 1.53
CA ASP A 825 -1.24 -43.42 2.67
C ASP A 825 -0.56 -42.76 3.86
N GLU A 826 -0.80 -41.46 4.07
CA GLU A 826 -0.57 -40.81 5.37
C GLU A 826 -1.61 -39.71 5.59
N ALA A 827 -2.32 -39.81 6.73
CA ALA A 827 -3.48 -38.99 7.15
C ALA A 827 -4.69 -39.01 6.20
N SER A 828 -5.89 -38.72 6.72
CA SER A 828 -7.06 -38.54 5.83
C SER A 828 -6.81 -37.33 4.92
N ASP A 829 -6.98 -37.47 3.60
CA ASP A 829 -6.80 -36.35 2.65
C ASP A 829 -7.73 -35.16 3.00
N GLU A 830 -8.88 -35.45 3.61
CA GLU A 830 -9.81 -34.46 4.16
C GLU A 830 -9.20 -33.70 5.34
N GLU A 831 -8.52 -34.41 6.26
CA GLU A 831 -7.82 -33.79 7.39
C GLU A 831 -6.63 -32.97 6.91
N THR A 832 -5.89 -33.46 5.92
CA THR A 832 -4.77 -32.74 5.29
C THR A 832 -5.24 -31.44 4.66
N LEU A 833 -6.33 -31.49 3.88
CA LEU A 833 -6.96 -30.31 3.30
C LEU A 833 -7.44 -29.35 4.38
N ALA A 834 -8.15 -29.84 5.39
CA ALA A 834 -8.68 -29.03 6.48
C ALA A 834 -7.56 -28.33 7.27
N LEU A 835 -6.45 -29.02 7.56
CA LEU A 835 -5.29 -28.44 8.24
C LEU A 835 -4.65 -27.34 7.40
N ALA A 836 -4.33 -27.63 6.13
CA ALA A 836 -3.72 -26.68 5.21
C ALA A 836 -4.57 -25.41 5.05
N LEU A 837 -5.87 -25.56 4.79
CA LEU A 837 -6.76 -24.42 4.55
C LEU A 837 -6.88 -23.46 5.73
N GLY A 838 -6.48 -23.83 6.93
CA GLY A 838 -6.46 -22.80 7.98
C GLY A 838 -5.29 -22.76 8.89
N ASP A 839 -4.20 -23.33 8.42
CA ASP A 839 -3.01 -22.51 8.40
C ASP A 839 -3.20 -21.24 7.52
N LEU A 840 -3.63 -21.38 6.26
CA LEU A 840 -3.88 -20.22 5.36
C LEU A 840 -4.95 -19.25 5.91
N TRP A 841 -6.08 -19.81 6.32
CA TRP A 841 -7.00 -19.37 7.39
C TRP A 841 -6.63 -18.08 8.13
N ARG A 842 -5.70 -18.33 9.06
CA ARG A 842 -5.24 -17.44 10.13
C ARG A 842 -4.47 -16.25 9.58
N VAL A 843 -4.03 -16.33 8.33
CA VAL A 843 -3.27 -15.28 7.66
C VAL A 843 -4.23 -14.38 6.87
N VAL A 844 -5.14 -14.97 6.10
CA VAL A 844 -6.02 -14.24 5.17
C VAL A 844 -7.12 -13.48 5.90
N ALA A 845 -7.78 -14.11 6.88
CA ALA A 845 -8.95 -13.51 7.53
C ALA A 845 -8.63 -12.16 8.22
N PRO A 846 -7.54 -12.03 9.01
CA PRO A 846 -7.15 -10.74 9.59
C PRO A 846 -6.81 -9.68 8.53
N LEU A 847 -6.07 -10.04 7.48
CA LEU A 847 -5.66 -9.11 6.42
C LEU A 847 -6.86 -8.54 5.67
N ARG A 848 -7.86 -9.37 5.36
CA ARG A 848 -9.06 -8.96 4.62
C ARG A 848 -10.05 -8.18 5.50
N GLN A 849 -10.21 -8.54 6.78
CA GLN A 849 -11.05 -7.77 7.71
C GLN A 849 -10.47 -6.38 7.98
N ALA A 850 -9.14 -6.24 8.10
CA ALA A 850 -8.47 -4.95 8.23
C ALA A 850 -8.67 -4.03 7.00
N ARG A 851 -8.85 -4.61 5.80
CA ARG A 851 -9.12 -3.88 4.55
C ARG A 851 -10.60 -3.51 4.38
N ALA A 852 -11.54 -4.33 4.86
CA ALA A 852 -12.97 -4.06 4.78
C ALA A 852 -13.47 -3.02 5.80
N GLY A 853 -12.71 -2.75 6.85
CA GLY A 853 -12.99 -1.73 7.86
C GLY A 853 -12.40 -0.34 7.59
N ARG A 854 -11.78 -0.12 6.42
CA ARG A 854 -11.24 1.19 5.98
C ARG A 854 -12.23 1.93 5.10
#